data_AF-A0A2H9MKF1-F1
#
_entry.id   AF-A0A2H9MKF1-F1
#
_cell.length_a   1.000
_cell.length_b   1.000
_cell.length_c   1.000
_cell.angle_alpha   90.00
_cell.angle_beta   90.00
_cell.angle_gamma   90.00
#
_symmetry.space_group_name_H-M   'P 1'
#
loop_
_entity.id
_entity.type
_entity.pdbx_description
1 polymer ?
#
loop_
_entity_poly.entity_id
_entity_poly.type
_entity_poly.pdbx_seq_one_letter_code
_entity_poly.pdbx_strand_id
1 'polypeptide(L)'
;MKKAVSFLVVLLLVIMLIPSANSFNSSAPQIFSSSLEQKQPLSSTPNVLYDRTAVVAYADKFWDIYNPSYNNYSDSGGDCANFVSQCMIAGGLSLWQGYNGNGAGVDSKGAMPFCDYLHQNLVNYQSATWDYIEWSGTAPSWLSPGDVIIYGDASNETSPDYWRHAVVVVEGYGNNAKISGHTTNRYHVAWNYAFPSPFHRTNFYRLPNGTISEYTQFKVTASALNVRVGPGVQSPYDTPIGQIKLDQQYIAYEYVVNATGKKWWHFWFDNRSAWCSADYTATINENIKFKVDTANLNVRTGPGTGYQIVSNIFSGQTFTAFELLTNGTLDWYHFWCQGRNDTWCCANYTTPITDNMPRSIAGWIPYWSWNSGISTFTNNIELFDEISPFWYKANADGSLNSYSGAGNQTFVKLAHDNDVKVLPLISNEYNKTLVNQILSNLSIMNNHISNIVNLVVANNYDGIDIDYEGLYASDKNNFTLFISNLAEELHSKNKLLTICVQAKWSDSITWDGPGAMDYENLSKHADKLRIMAYDEHWSTSEPGPIASYSWTENIVKYAITKSSKDKIVLGVPFYGRDWWQTGSDTWDSDAYTYTGISGLMTSEGATREWNETAKVPQFTYYDHLGDGKDHYVYYEDNQSLSYKLDLVVKYDLGGICAWSLGNEDQNNFDIMRSKLAVGKSFIFYLSQGWNLITLPLETSYTAEALALNITNCTHIGCWNNSLQKFIIHEKGTGTDNFNLQPGIGYHVYVSTKSKINITGTALKTLSVDLYKGWNSIGWRNFTNIDAESLAQNITNCTAIAYWDSTLGRFIIHPAGAEVSNFAVERGSGYFVYVEEEGY
;
A
#
# COMPACT_ATOMS: atom_id res chain seq x y z
N MET A 1 -15.47 -45.36 10.14
CA MET A 1 -16.65 -44.48 10.41
C MET A 1 -17.02 -44.30 11.89
N LYS A 2 -17.55 -45.30 12.64
CA LYS A 2 -17.95 -45.10 14.07
C LYS A 2 -16.82 -44.54 14.97
N LYS A 3 -15.59 -45.03 14.82
CA LYS A 3 -14.41 -44.51 15.55
C LYS A 3 -14.05 -43.07 15.17
N ALA A 4 -14.15 -42.72 13.88
CA ALA A 4 -13.83 -41.39 13.38
C ALA A 4 -14.82 -40.31 13.87
N VAL A 5 -16.12 -40.64 13.88
CA VAL A 5 -17.18 -39.76 14.39
C VAL A 5 -17.11 -39.60 15.91
N SER A 6 -16.89 -40.68 16.66
CA SER A 6 -16.76 -40.60 18.14
C SER A 6 -15.57 -39.74 18.59
N PHE A 7 -14.47 -39.73 17.84
CA PHE A 7 -13.30 -38.92 18.15
C PHE A 7 -13.54 -37.42 17.92
N LEU A 8 -14.25 -37.03 16.85
CA LEU A 8 -14.61 -35.64 16.57
C LEU A 8 -15.63 -35.04 17.55
N VAL A 9 -16.51 -35.87 18.13
CA VAL A 9 -17.41 -35.43 19.22
C VAL A 9 -16.62 -35.07 20.48
N VAL A 10 -15.56 -35.84 20.79
CA VAL A 10 -14.62 -35.52 21.88
C VAL A 10 -13.79 -34.28 21.52
N LEU A 11 -13.42 -34.12 20.24
CA LEU A 11 -12.72 -32.94 19.71
C LEU A 11 -13.53 -31.65 19.88
N LEU A 12 -14.84 -31.69 19.61
CA LEU A 12 -15.79 -30.59 19.81
C LEU A 12 -15.82 -30.14 21.28
N LEU A 13 -15.81 -31.10 22.21
CA LEU A 13 -15.83 -30.83 23.65
C LEU A 13 -14.55 -30.11 24.11
N VAL A 14 -13.38 -30.46 23.58
CA VAL A 14 -12.11 -29.81 23.95
C VAL A 14 -12.04 -28.36 23.45
N ILE A 15 -12.50 -28.10 22.21
CA ILE A 15 -12.49 -26.75 21.60
C ILE A 15 -13.51 -25.80 22.28
N MET A 16 -14.66 -26.33 22.75
CA MET A 16 -15.69 -25.51 23.43
C MET A 16 -15.33 -25.13 24.88
N LEU A 17 -14.37 -25.78 25.52
CA LEU A 17 -14.08 -25.60 26.95
C LEU A 17 -13.11 -24.44 27.27
N ILE A 18 -12.64 -23.69 26.27
CA ILE A 18 -11.56 -22.71 26.42
C ILE A 18 -11.93 -21.41 25.67
N PRO A 19 -12.45 -20.33 26.29
CA PRO A 19 -13.34 -20.18 27.44
C PRO A 19 -14.61 -19.33 27.12
N SER A 20 -15.78 -19.69 27.67
CA SER A 20 -16.88 -18.76 27.97
C SER A 20 -16.80 -18.35 29.44
N ALA A 21 -15.84 -17.48 29.77
CA ALA A 21 -15.70 -16.93 31.11
C ALA A 21 -15.63 -15.40 31.04
N ASN A 22 -16.81 -14.77 31.01
CA ASN A 22 -17.04 -13.41 31.51
C ASN A 22 -18.55 -13.17 31.63
N SER A 23 -19.13 -13.67 32.71
CA SER A 23 -20.39 -13.15 33.25
C SER A 23 -20.11 -11.82 33.96
N PHE A 24 -20.38 -10.70 33.29
CA PHE A 24 -20.56 -9.42 33.97
C PHE A 24 -21.95 -8.87 33.66
N ASN A 25 -22.70 -8.65 34.75
CA ASN A 25 -24.04 -8.10 34.81
C ASN A 25 -24.19 -6.84 33.95
N SER A 26 -25.15 -6.84 33.03
CA SER A 26 -25.68 -5.63 32.41
C SER A 26 -26.90 -5.16 33.18
N SER A 27 -26.68 -4.20 34.07
CA SER A 27 -27.73 -3.28 34.50
C SER A 27 -27.25 -1.87 34.19
N ALA A 28 -27.52 -1.43 32.96
CA ALA A 28 -27.33 -0.06 32.53
C ALA A 28 -28.51 0.81 33.02
N PRO A 29 -28.29 1.92 33.74
CA PRO A 29 -29.30 2.96 33.87
C PRO A 29 -29.38 3.75 32.55
N GLN A 30 -30.60 4.04 32.12
CA GLN A 30 -30.85 5.01 31.05
C GLN A 30 -30.35 6.39 31.47
N ILE A 31 -29.53 7.03 30.62
CA ILE A 31 -29.19 8.44 30.73
C ILE A 31 -29.62 9.15 29.44
N PHE A 32 -30.31 10.26 29.67
CA PHE A 32 -30.91 11.17 28.71
C PHE A 32 -29.92 11.67 27.65
N SER A 33 -30.32 11.60 26.39
CA SER A 33 -29.69 12.31 25.28
C SER A 33 -29.95 13.81 25.42
N SER A 34 -28.89 14.61 25.61
CA SER A 34 -28.89 16.02 25.23
C SER A 34 -28.03 16.17 23.97
N SER A 35 -28.53 16.98 23.05
CA SER A 35 -28.10 17.12 21.66
C SER A 35 -26.67 17.64 21.53
N LEU A 36 -25.78 16.82 20.98
CA LEU A 36 -24.53 17.27 20.35
C LEU A 36 -24.88 17.86 18.98
N GLU A 37 -24.68 19.16 18.79
CA GLU A 37 -24.66 19.75 17.44
C GLU A 37 -23.43 19.25 16.69
N GLN A 38 -23.60 18.19 15.90
CA GLN A 38 -22.64 17.80 14.87
C GLN A 38 -22.74 18.80 13.70
N LYS A 39 -21.79 19.74 13.62
CA LYS A 39 -21.56 20.47 12.36
C LYS A 39 -20.88 19.53 11.36
N GLN A 40 -21.41 19.52 10.15
CA GLN A 40 -20.87 18.79 8.99
C GLN A 40 -19.39 19.14 8.77
N PRO A 41 -18.50 18.16 8.49
CA PRO A 41 -17.11 18.45 8.16
C PRO A 41 -17.05 19.22 6.84
N LEU A 42 -16.29 20.32 6.81
CA LEU A 42 -15.89 20.96 5.56
C LEU A 42 -15.08 19.94 4.74
N SER A 43 -15.42 19.80 3.46
CA SER A 43 -14.71 18.97 2.50
C SER A 43 -13.22 19.35 2.49
N SER A 44 -12.35 18.35 2.68
CA SER A 44 -10.89 18.40 2.88
C SER A 44 -10.42 18.70 4.31
N THR A 45 -10.45 17.69 5.18
CA THR A 45 -9.66 17.71 6.43
C THR A 45 -8.17 17.76 6.11
N PRO A 46 -7.40 18.73 6.62
CA PRO A 46 -5.94 18.70 6.58
C PRO A 46 -5.44 17.44 7.32
N ASN A 47 -4.38 16.81 6.80
CA ASN A 47 -3.65 15.76 7.50
C ASN A 47 -2.95 16.37 8.73
N VAL A 48 -3.65 16.49 9.85
CA VAL A 48 -3.10 17.07 11.08
C VAL A 48 -2.06 16.11 11.65
N LEU A 49 -0.77 16.49 11.68
CA LEU A 49 0.25 15.81 12.50
C LEU A 49 0.01 16.22 13.97
N TYR A 50 -0.23 15.24 14.85
CA TYR A 50 -0.25 15.50 16.28
C TYR A 50 0.29 14.30 17.07
N ASP A 51 1.59 14.31 17.35
CA ASP A 51 2.24 13.34 18.24
C ASP A 51 2.11 13.77 19.69
N ARG A 52 1.11 13.23 20.38
CA ARG A 52 0.84 13.51 21.79
C ARG A 52 2.01 13.16 22.71
N THR A 53 2.84 12.20 22.35
CA THR A 53 4.03 11.83 23.15
C THR A 53 5.08 12.93 23.08
N ALA A 54 5.29 13.48 21.88
CA ALA A 54 6.20 14.62 21.67
C ALA A 54 5.76 15.87 22.44
N VAL A 55 4.46 16.14 22.47
CA VAL A 55 3.86 17.23 23.25
C VAL A 55 4.23 17.10 24.74
N VAL A 56 4.06 15.90 25.31
CA VAL A 56 4.38 15.62 26.71
C VAL A 56 5.89 15.71 26.97
N ALA A 57 6.72 15.13 26.10
CA ALA A 57 8.17 15.17 26.23
C ALA A 57 8.71 16.61 26.18
N TYR A 58 8.13 17.47 25.32
CA TYR A 58 8.46 18.89 25.29
C TYR A 58 8.06 19.57 26.59
N ALA A 59 6.85 19.30 27.09
CA ALA A 59 6.37 19.87 28.34
C ALA A 59 7.28 19.49 29.51
N ASP A 60 7.68 18.21 29.61
CA ASP A 60 8.57 17.70 30.66
C ASP A 60 9.98 18.27 30.59
N LYS A 61 10.45 18.64 29.40
CA LYS A 61 11.77 19.25 29.22
C LYS A 61 11.80 20.74 29.58
N PHE A 62 10.74 21.47 29.24
CA PHE A 62 10.73 22.93 29.32
C PHE A 62 9.79 23.48 30.40
N TRP A 63 9.23 22.66 31.30
CA TRP A 63 8.30 23.14 32.32
C TRP A 63 8.89 24.19 33.27
N ASP A 64 10.19 24.16 33.55
CA ASP A 64 10.90 25.09 34.45
C ASP A 64 11.99 25.95 33.78
N ILE A 65 12.27 25.69 32.50
CA ILE A 65 13.27 26.43 31.71
C ILE A 65 12.67 26.92 30.39
N TYR A 66 13.00 28.16 30.00
CA TYR A 66 12.50 28.74 28.75
C TYR A 66 13.31 28.27 27.54
N ASN A 67 12.63 27.89 26.47
CA ASN A 67 13.28 27.59 25.19
C ASN A 67 13.73 28.90 24.50
N PRO A 68 15.05 29.14 24.32
CA PRO A 68 15.56 30.39 23.73
C PRO A 68 15.15 30.60 22.26
N SER A 69 14.66 29.54 21.61
CA SER A 69 14.16 29.57 20.23
C SER A 69 12.81 30.28 20.09
N TYR A 70 12.12 30.56 21.19
CA TYR A 70 10.85 31.30 21.27
C TYR A 70 11.01 32.62 22.04
N ASN A 71 9.98 33.45 22.05
CA ASN A 71 9.98 34.70 22.82
C ASN A 71 9.63 34.37 24.28
N ASN A 72 10.26 35.06 25.23
CA ASN A 72 9.95 34.90 26.64
C ASN A 72 8.90 35.94 27.06
N TYR A 73 7.77 35.48 27.60
CA TYR A 73 6.64 36.32 28.03
C TYR A 73 6.45 36.35 29.55
N SER A 74 7.42 35.87 30.33
CA SER A 74 7.33 35.78 31.81
C SER A 74 6.92 37.10 32.48
N ASP A 75 7.37 38.23 31.92
CA ASP A 75 7.17 39.57 32.50
C ASP A 75 6.04 40.37 31.83
N SER A 76 5.43 39.83 30.77
CA SER A 76 4.50 40.55 29.89
C SER A 76 3.07 39.97 29.89
N GLY A 77 2.86 38.84 30.55
CA GLY A 77 1.63 38.04 30.45
C GLY A 77 1.59 37.23 29.15
N GLY A 78 0.90 36.08 29.18
CA GLY A 78 0.76 35.22 27.99
C GLY A 78 1.69 34.01 27.91
N ASP A 79 2.62 33.90 28.85
CA ASP A 79 3.62 32.82 28.94
C ASP A 79 3.02 31.40 28.92
N CYS A 80 1.86 31.20 29.55
CA CYS A 80 1.14 29.93 29.53
C CYS A 80 0.66 29.50 28.13
N ALA A 81 0.06 30.41 27.37
CA ALA A 81 -0.34 30.14 25.98
C ALA A 81 0.89 29.92 25.10
N ASN A 82 1.95 30.70 25.33
CA ASN A 82 3.21 30.57 24.61
C ASN A 82 3.79 29.17 24.79
N PHE A 83 3.94 28.70 26.03
CA PHE A 83 4.40 27.36 26.34
C PHE A 83 3.52 26.25 25.73
N VAL A 84 2.20 26.31 25.92
CA VAL A 84 1.29 25.28 25.37
C VAL A 84 1.36 25.22 23.85
N SER A 85 1.42 26.38 23.19
CA SER A 85 1.57 26.43 21.73
C SER A 85 2.90 25.81 21.26
N GLN A 86 4.00 26.00 22.01
CA GLN A 86 5.27 25.32 21.74
C GLN A 86 5.17 23.80 21.92
N CYS A 87 4.49 23.32 22.96
CA CYS A 87 4.23 21.90 23.15
C CYS A 87 3.47 21.31 21.95
N MET A 88 2.43 22.01 21.47
CA MET A 88 1.65 21.58 20.31
C MET A 88 2.48 21.58 19.02
N ILE A 89 3.32 22.60 18.81
CA ILE A 89 4.26 22.67 17.69
C ILE A 89 5.28 21.52 17.76
N ALA A 90 5.77 21.16 18.95
CA ALA A 90 6.64 20.01 19.13
C ALA A 90 5.95 18.67 18.83
N GLY A 91 4.64 18.62 19.07
CA GLY A 91 3.74 17.57 18.56
C GLY A 91 3.58 17.55 17.05
N GLY A 92 4.13 18.53 16.33
CA GLY A 92 4.04 18.65 14.88
C GLY A 92 2.81 19.42 14.39
N LEU A 93 2.06 20.04 15.30
CA LEU A 93 0.86 20.77 14.92
C LEU A 93 1.22 22.07 14.19
N SER A 94 0.71 22.24 12.98
CA SER A 94 0.76 23.51 12.28
C SER A 94 -0.25 24.48 12.91
N LEU A 95 0.24 25.54 13.56
CA LEU A 95 -0.62 26.60 14.10
C LEU A 95 -0.99 27.67 13.05
N TRP A 96 -0.56 27.47 11.80
CA TRP A 96 -0.87 28.34 10.67
C TRP A 96 -2.22 27.96 10.04
N GLN A 97 -3.01 28.95 9.62
CA GLN A 97 -4.22 28.71 8.82
C GLN A 97 -4.22 29.62 7.59
N GLY A 98 -4.53 29.03 6.43
CA GLY A 98 -4.32 29.64 5.13
C GLY A 98 -4.90 31.04 4.89
N TYR A 99 -4.21 31.75 3.98
CA TYR A 99 -4.64 32.76 3.00
C TYR A 99 -5.47 34.00 3.37
N ASN A 100 -6.23 34.04 4.46
CA ASN A 100 -6.96 35.24 4.88
C ASN A 100 -6.17 36.14 5.84
N GLY A 101 -4.85 35.94 5.94
CA GLY A 101 -3.93 36.89 6.57
C GLY A 101 -4.07 37.06 8.09
N ASN A 102 -4.79 36.17 8.78
CA ASN A 102 -4.88 36.19 10.23
C ASN A 102 -4.44 34.82 10.78
N GLY A 103 -3.13 34.57 10.85
CA GLY A 103 -2.58 33.60 11.81
C GLY A 103 -2.81 34.08 13.26
N ALA A 104 -4.00 34.61 13.57
CA ALA A 104 -4.32 35.55 14.61
C ALA A 104 -3.69 35.08 15.91
N GLY A 105 -2.57 35.70 16.28
CA GLY A 105 -1.86 35.44 17.52
C GLY A 105 -0.52 34.73 17.44
N VAL A 106 -0.04 34.14 16.32
CA VAL A 106 1.36 33.66 16.30
C VAL A 106 2.34 34.83 16.29
N ASP A 107 3.37 34.76 17.12
CA ASP A 107 4.37 35.81 17.25
C ASP A 107 5.53 35.68 16.24
N SER A 108 6.50 36.58 16.33
CA SER A 108 7.67 36.62 15.44
C SER A 108 8.56 35.37 15.50
N LYS A 109 8.37 34.49 16.49
CA LYS A 109 9.09 33.22 16.64
C LYS A 109 8.16 32.01 16.47
N GLY A 110 6.92 32.22 16.05
CA GLY A 110 5.99 31.16 15.62
C GLY A 110 5.13 30.55 16.72
N ALA A 111 5.19 31.07 17.96
CA ALA A 111 4.37 30.59 19.08
C ALA A 111 3.22 31.57 19.38
N MET A 112 2.14 31.11 20.01
CA MET A 112 0.98 31.95 20.34
C MET A 112 1.09 32.49 21.76
N PRO A 113 1.20 33.81 21.99
CA PRO A 113 1.37 34.36 23.33
C PRO A 113 0.05 34.63 24.06
N PHE A 114 -1.13 34.43 23.47
CA PHE A 114 -2.40 34.73 24.15
C PHE A 114 -3.38 33.56 24.10
N CYS A 115 -4.07 33.30 25.22
CA CYS A 115 -4.98 32.16 25.37
C CYS A 115 -6.20 32.27 24.44
N ASP A 116 -6.69 33.49 24.15
CA ASP A 116 -7.82 33.69 23.25
C ASP A 116 -7.51 33.27 21.82
N TYR A 117 -6.29 33.57 21.35
CA TYR A 117 -5.82 33.12 20.04
C TYR A 117 -5.62 31.61 20.01
N LEU A 118 -5.08 31.03 21.08
CA LEU A 118 -4.93 29.58 21.20
C LEU A 118 -6.29 28.86 21.17
N HIS A 119 -7.28 29.36 21.92
CA HIS A 119 -8.66 28.86 21.88
C HIS A 119 -9.26 28.94 20.47
N GLN A 120 -9.18 30.12 19.84
CA GLN A 120 -9.72 30.31 18.49
C GLN A 120 -9.04 29.38 17.48
N ASN A 121 -7.73 29.15 17.61
CA ASN A 121 -7.01 28.23 16.74
C ASN A 121 -7.49 26.78 16.91
N LEU A 122 -7.62 26.31 18.15
CA LEU A 122 -8.10 24.96 18.46
C LEU A 122 -9.51 24.71 17.91
N VAL A 123 -10.43 25.67 18.10
CA VAL A 123 -11.84 25.53 17.70
C VAL A 123 -12.02 25.68 16.19
N ASN A 124 -11.45 26.73 15.61
CA ASN A 124 -11.77 27.09 14.22
C ASN A 124 -10.90 26.34 13.21
N TYR A 125 -9.70 25.91 13.61
CA TYR A 125 -8.67 25.46 12.67
C TYR A 125 -8.22 24.03 12.91
N GLN A 126 -8.00 23.65 14.17
CA GLN A 126 -7.59 22.28 14.49
C GLN A 126 -8.77 21.30 14.55
N SER A 127 -10.00 21.79 14.40
CA SER A 127 -11.24 21.00 14.56
C SER A 127 -11.24 20.18 15.85
N ALA A 128 -10.63 20.72 16.92
CA ALA A 128 -10.52 20.03 18.19
C ALA A 128 -11.92 19.80 18.78
N THR A 129 -12.22 18.59 19.24
CA THR A 129 -13.45 18.37 20.01
C THR A 129 -13.20 18.92 21.41
N TRP A 130 -14.10 19.77 21.90
CA TRP A 130 -13.94 20.38 23.19
C TRP A 130 -15.20 20.22 24.04
N ASP A 131 -15.01 20.26 25.37
CA ASP A 131 -16.08 20.17 26.35
C ASP A 131 -15.90 21.27 27.41
N TYR A 132 -17.02 21.81 27.87
CA TYR A 132 -17.13 22.98 28.72
C TYR A 132 -17.64 22.59 30.10
N ILE A 133 -16.91 23.02 31.13
CA ILE A 133 -17.27 22.73 32.52
C ILE A 133 -17.20 24.00 33.37
N GLU A 134 -18.32 24.38 33.98
CA GLU A 134 -18.36 25.37 35.06
C GLU A 134 -17.77 24.79 36.34
N TRP A 135 -17.29 25.66 37.24
CA TRP A 135 -16.51 25.37 38.47
C TRP A 135 -17.10 24.35 39.48
N SER A 136 -18.09 23.54 39.10
CA SER A 136 -18.72 22.48 39.90
C SER A 136 -18.42 21.04 39.45
N GLY A 137 -17.65 20.78 38.39
CA GLY A 137 -17.72 19.50 37.65
C GLY A 137 -16.45 18.69 37.35
N THR A 138 -16.65 17.38 37.23
CA THR A 138 -15.73 16.28 36.82
C THR A 138 -15.19 16.46 35.40
N ALA A 139 -13.89 16.32 35.17
CA ALA A 139 -13.29 16.31 33.84
C ALA A 139 -13.87 15.20 32.93
N PRO A 140 -13.92 15.43 31.59
CA PRO A 140 -14.38 14.43 30.64
C PRO A 140 -13.56 13.14 30.73
N SER A 141 -14.21 11.98 30.63
CA SER A 141 -13.53 10.67 30.76
C SER A 141 -12.47 10.42 29.69
N TRP A 142 -12.57 11.09 28.54
CA TRP A 142 -11.63 10.98 27.43
C TRP A 142 -10.39 11.88 27.58
N LEU A 143 -10.33 12.77 28.57
CA LEU A 143 -9.18 13.65 28.79
C LEU A 143 -7.94 12.80 29.05
N SER A 144 -6.84 13.04 28.32
CA SER A 144 -5.61 12.24 28.46
C SER A 144 -4.35 13.02 28.04
N PRO A 145 -3.13 12.50 28.26
CA PRO A 145 -1.89 13.21 27.96
C PRO A 145 -1.80 13.69 26.50
N GLY A 146 -1.29 14.90 26.31
CA GLY A 146 -1.28 15.63 25.04
C GLY A 146 -2.56 16.43 24.73
N ASP A 147 -3.61 16.37 25.57
CA ASP A 147 -4.75 17.28 25.47
C ASP A 147 -4.42 18.64 26.10
N VAL A 148 -5.17 19.67 25.71
CA VAL A 148 -4.99 21.03 26.22
C VAL A 148 -6.17 21.41 27.11
N ILE A 149 -5.90 22.16 28.18
CA ILE A 149 -6.92 22.75 29.04
C ILE A 149 -6.74 24.26 29.02
N ILE A 150 -7.82 25.00 28.78
CA ILE A 150 -7.83 26.47 28.85
C ILE A 150 -8.86 26.91 29.90
N TYR A 151 -8.41 27.70 30.86
CA TYR A 151 -9.21 28.28 31.93
C TYR A 151 -9.66 29.70 31.57
N GLY A 152 -10.89 30.06 31.93
CA GLY A 152 -11.49 31.36 31.65
C GLY A 152 -12.35 31.89 32.80
N ASP A 153 -12.82 33.13 32.67
CA ASP A 153 -13.70 33.80 33.63
C ASP A 153 -15.14 33.91 33.07
N ALA A 154 -16.15 33.54 33.84
CA ALA A 154 -17.55 33.56 33.44
C ALA A 154 -18.16 34.97 33.31
N SER A 155 -17.45 36.01 33.73
CA SER A 155 -18.01 37.36 33.87
C SER A 155 -18.32 38.07 32.55
N ASN A 156 -17.71 37.72 31.40
CA ASN A 156 -18.10 38.28 30.10
C ASN A 156 -17.53 37.54 28.85
N GLU A 157 -18.31 36.66 28.20
CA GLU A 157 -17.94 35.95 26.94
C GLU A 157 -17.60 36.86 25.74
N THR A 158 -17.92 38.15 25.84
CA THR A 158 -17.63 39.14 24.78
C THR A 158 -16.31 39.90 25.00
N SER A 159 -15.60 39.63 26.11
CA SER A 159 -14.32 40.27 26.42
C SER A 159 -13.15 39.62 25.66
N PRO A 160 -12.18 40.39 25.13
CA PRO A 160 -10.95 39.85 24.54
C PRO A 160 -9.98 39.24 25.58
N ASP A 161 -10.25 39.39 26.88
CA ASP A 161 -9.46 38.87 28.01
C ASP A 161 -10.14 37.64 28.67
N TYR A 162 -11.00 36.95 27.93
CA TYR A 162 -11.91 35.95 28.47
C TYR A 162 -11.19 34.65 28.85
N TRP A 163 -10.23 34.21 28.02
CA TRP A 163 -9.37 33.07 28.29
C TRP A 163 -8.09 33.51 28.99
N ARG A 164 -7.80 32.96 30.17
CA ARG A 164 -6.81 33.53 31.09
C ARG A 164 -5.57 32.67 31.28
N HIS A 165 -5.70 31.35 31.16
CA HIS A 165 -4.60 30.45 31.42
C HIS A 165 -4.71 29.15 30.62
N ALA A 166 -3.60 28.67 30.08
CA ALA A 166 -3.53 27.43 29.31
C ALA A 166 -2.51 26.47 29.90
N VAL A 167 -2.85 25.18 29.92
CA VAL A 167 -1.96 24.10 30.36
C VAL A 167 -2.10 22.88 29.45
N VAL A 168 -1.10 22.00 29.50
CA VAL A 168 -1.12 20.74 28.75
C VAL A 168 -1.21 19.56 29.71
N VAL A 169 -2.03 18.57 29.36
CA VAL A 169 -2.14 17.32 30.11
C VAL A 169 -0.92 16.46 29.82
N VAL A 170 -0.24 15.98 30.86
CA VAL A 170 1.02 15.23 30.74
C VAL A 170 0.93 13.81 31.29
N GLU A 171 -0.02 13.53 32.18
CA GLU A 171 -0.18 12.21 32.81
C GLU A 171 -1.65 12.00 33.21
N GLY A 172 -2.09 10.74 33.33
CA GLY A 172 -3.42 10.39 33.86
C GLY A 172 -4.58 10.64 32.89
N TYR A 173 -5.79 10.22 33.30
CA TYR A 173 -7.00 10.28 32.49
C TYR A 173 -8.18 10.88 33.28
N GLY A 174 -9.06 11.59 32.59
CA GLY A 174 -10.25 12.20 33.17
C GLY A 174 -9.93 13.02 34.43
N ASN A 175 -10.66 12.77 35.51
CA ASN A 175 -10.44 13.46 36.78
C ASN A 175 -9.04 13.27 37.39
N ASN A 176 -8.32 12.21 37.03
CA ASN A 176 -6.99 11.93 37.55
C ASN A 176 -5.87 12.52 36.68
N ALA A 177 -6.22 13.33 35.67
CA ALA A 177 -5.26 13.99 34.81
C ALA A 177 -4.34 14.94 35.59
N LYS A 178 -3.07 14.98 35.19
CA LYS A 178 -2.06 15.92 35.66
C LYS A 178 -1.60 16.80 34.52
N ILE A 179 -1.24 18.02 34.86
CA ILE A 179 -0.86 19.08 33.91
C ILE A 179 0.53 19.61 34.19
N SER A 180 1.14 20.14 33.13
CA SER A 180 2.31 21.00 33.20
C SER A 180 2.00 22.32 32.50
N GLY A 181 2.65 23.41 32.93
CA GLY A 181 2.36 24.75 32.43
C GLY A 181 3.30 25.82 32.98
N HIS A 182 3.26 26.98 32.32
CA HIS A 182 4.08 28.17 32.58
C HIS A 182 3.29 29.28 33.28
N THR A 183 3.80 30.52 33.38
CA THR A 183 3.30 31.63 34.25
C THR A 183 3.46 31.38 35.75
N THR A 184 3.11 30.20 36.23
CA THR A 184 3.54 29.66 37.52
C THR A 184 3.94 28.23 37.25
N ASN A 185 5.24 27.98 37.10
CA ASN A 185 5.76 26.69 36.63
C ASN A 185 5.16 25.53 37.41
N ARG A 186 4.46 24.64 36.70
CA ARG A 186 3.86 23.43 37.24
C ARG A 186 4.44 22.21 36.53
N TYR A 187 4.79 21.21 37.31
CA TYR A 187 5.21 19.91 36.84
C TYR A 187 4.28 18.83 37.37
N HIS A 188 3.54 18.17 36.48
CA HIS A 188 2.74 16.97 36.81
C HIS A 188 1.78 17.16 37.99
N VAL A 189 1.15 18.34 38.09
CA VAL A 189 0.21 18.66 39.17
C VAL A 189 -1.21 18.28 38.77
N ALA A 190 -2.04 17.85 39.73
CA ALA A 190 -3.44 17.54 39.46
C ALA A 190 -4.18 18.76 38.88
N TRP A 191 -4.90 18.58 37.77
CA TRP A 191 -5.50 19.69 37.01
C TRP A 191 -6.48 20.52 37.88
N ASN A 192 -7.24 19.85 38.73
CA ASN A 192 -8.26 20.43 39.62
C ASN A 192 -7.69 21.12 40.88
N TYR A 193 -6.40 20.95 41.16
CA TYR A 193 -5.71 21.64 42.27
C TYR A 193 -4.76 22.74 41.78
N ALA A 194 -4.60 22.88 40.46
CA ALA A 194 -3.61 23.77 39.90
C ALA A 194 -3.97 25.26 40.08
N PHE A 195 -5.25 25.65 39.99
CA PHE A 195 -5.67 27.06 40.05
C PHE A 195 -6.97 27.27 40.85
N PRO A 196 -6.88 27.41 42.18
CA PRO A 196 -8.06 27.72 43.01
C PRO A 196 -8.39 29.23 42.96
N SER A 197 -9.39 29.60 42.15
CA SER A 197 -10.03 30.94 42.05
C SER A 197 -9.13 32.07 41.48
N PRO A 198 -9.48 32.71 40.33
CA PRO A 198 -10.84 33.15 39.94
C PRO A 198 -11.39 32.55 38.62
N PHE A 199 -10.89 31.40 38.15
CA PHE A 199 -11.38 30.80 36.91
C PHE A 199 -12.72 30.07 37.14
N HIS A 200 -13.81 30.66 36.67
CA HIS A 200 -15.15 30.10 36.80
C HIS A 200 -15.48 29.05 35.72
N ARG A 201 -14.63 28.91 34.69
CA ARG A 201 -14.84 28.08 33.49
C ARG A 201 -13.59 27.32 33.09
N THR A 202 -13.77 26.07 32.65
CA THR A 202 -12.71 25.21 32.12
C THR A 202 -13.13 24.57 30.81
N ASN A 203 -12.32 24.75 29.76
CA ASN A 203 -12.48 24.03 28.49
C ASN A 203 -11.40 22.98 28.33
N PHE A 204 -11.82 21.77 27.97
CA PHE A 204 -10.95 20.66 27.63
C PHE A 204 -10.92 20.50 26.12
N TYR A 205 -9.75 20.41 25.50
CA TYR A 205 -9.59 20.23 24.06
C TYR A 205 -8.94 18.89 23.79
N ARG A 206 -9.68 18.01 23.14
CA ARG A 206 -9.17 16.76 22.59
C ARG A 206 -8.61 17.01 21.20
N LEU A 207 -7.30 16.83 21.07
CA LEU A 207 -6.64 16.81 19.78
C LEU A 207 -6.41 15.35 19.36
N PRO A 208 -7.03 14.88 18.26
CA PRO A 208 -6.85 13.51 17.82
C PRO A 208 -5.37 13.27 17.47
N ASN A 209 -4.85 12.09 17.79
CA ASN A 209 -3.56 11.66 17.24
C ASN A 209 -3.69 11.65 15.72
N GLY A 210 -2.70 12.21 15.04
CA GLY A 210 -2.64 12.17 13.59
C GLY A 210 -1.27 11.71 13.13
N THR A 211 -1.28 10.89 12.09
CA THR A 211 -0.09 10.36 11.44
C THR A 211 0.09 11.04 10.09
N ILE A 212 1.28 11.55 9.82
CA ILE A 212 1.68 11.89 8.45
C ILE A 212 1.78 10.59 7.67
N SER A 213 1.06 10.51 6.55
CA SER A 213 1.16 9.40 5.61
C SER A 213 2.42 9.50 4.75
N GLU A 214 2.93 10.71 4.48
CA GLU A 214 4.02 10.96 3.54
C GLU A 214 4.96 12.09 3.97
N TYR A 215 6.25 11.78 4.03
CA TYR A 215 7.34 12.74 4.22
C TYR A 215 7.98 13.02 2.86
N THR A 216 8.43 14.25 2.62
CA THR A 216 9.17 14.59 1.39
C THR A 216 10.57 15.06 1.75
N GLN A 217 11.60 14.29 1.40
CA GLN A 217 12.97 14.77 1.48
C GLN A 217 13.22 15.79 0.37
N PHE A 218 13.89 16.88 0.71
CA PHE A 218 14.31 17.88 -0.27
C PHE A 218 15.76 18.28 -0.04
N LYS A 219 16.40 18.68 -1.12
CA LYS A 219 17.75 19.24 -1.17
C LYS A 219 17.67 20.72 -1.53
N VAL A 220 18.43 21.55 -0.83
CA VAL A 220 18.52 22.98 -1.15
C VAL A 220 19.34 23.17 -2.42
N THR A 221 18.80 23.89 -3.40
CA THR A 221 19.46 24.19 -4.69
C THR A 221 20.01 25.62 -4.77
N ALA A 222 19.64 26.50 -3.84
CA ALA A 222 20.18 27.85 -3.72
C ALA A 222 21.44 27.90 -2.84
N SER A 223 22.33 28.86 -3.10
CA SER A 223 23.53 29.10 -2.26
C SER A 223 23.18 29.41 -0.79
N ALA A 224 22.09 30.12 -0.57
CA ALA A 224 21.46 30.32 0.73
C ALA A 224 19.94 30.49 0.55
N LEU A 225 19.16 29.86 1.42
CA LEU A 225 17.71 29.87 1.44
C LEU A 225 17.23 30.24 2.84
N ASN A 226 16.41 31.30 2.93
CA ASN A 226 15.87 31.78 4.19
C ASN A 226 14.83 30.81 4.76
N VAL A 227 14.93 30.56 6.07
CA VAL A 227 13.98 29.79 6.87
C VAL A 227 13.11 30.75 7.67
N ARG A 228 11.82 30.48 7.77
CA ARG A 228 10.81 31.38 8.34
C ARG A 228 9.84 30.65 9.26
N VAL A 229 9.07 31.39 10.04
CA VAL A 229 8.01 30.84 10.94
C VAL A 229 6.68 30.56 10.21
N GLY A 230 6.58 30.89 8.91
CA GLY A 230 5.40 30.63 8.10
C GLY A 230 5.67 30.72 6.60
N PRO A 231 4.72 30.26 5.76
CA PRO A 231 4.88 30.16 4.29
C PRO A 231 4.67 31.51 3.58
N GLY A 232 5.46 32.53 3.93
CA GLY A 232 5.31 33.88 3.39
C GLY A 232 6.55 34.77 3.56
N VAL A 233 6.52 35.94 2.93
CA VAL A 233 7.57 36.97 3.03
C VAL A 233 7.06 38.30 3.58
N GLN A 234 5.79 38.34 3.99
CA GLN A 234 5.13 39.50 4.60
C GLN A 234 4.97 39.26 6.11
N SER A 235 4.88 40.34 6.89
CA SER A 235 4.65 40.28 8.34
C SER A 235 3.47 39.36 8.70
N PRO A 236 3.59 38.50 9.73
CA PRO A 236 4.72 38.36 10.67
C PRO A 236 5.88 37.47 10.18
N TYR A 237 5.86 37.02 8.93
CA TYR A 237 6.82 36.05 8.35
C TYR A 237 8.02 36.70 7.63
N ASP A 238 8.06 38.02 7.57
CA ASP A 238 9.05 38.81 6.83
C ASP A 238 10.48 38.68 7.37
N THR A 239 10.63 38.33 8.66
CA THR A 239 11.92 38.11 9.31
C THR A 239 12.36 36.65 9.23
N PRO A 240 13.50 36.32 8.59
CA PRO A 240 14.05 34.97 8.62
C PRO A 240 14.46 34.57 10.04
N ILE A 241 14.20 33.32 10.41
CA ILE A 241 14.64 32.70 11.67
C ILE A 241 15.94 31.90 11.53
N GLY A 242 16.43 31.74 10.30
CA GLY A 242 17.66 31.02 9.96
C GLY A 242 17.89 30.97 8.46
N GLN A 243 18.98 30.32 8.06
CA GLN A 243 19.30 30.05 6.66
C GLN A 243 19.81 28.61 6.50
N ILE A 244 19.40 27.99 5.40
CA ILE A 244 19.89 26.70 4.92
C ILE A 244 20.64 26.90 3.61
N LYS A 245 21.68 26.11 3.36
CA LYS A 245 22.68 26.34 2.30
C LYS A 245 22.60 25.25 1.23
N LEU A 246 23.22 25.52 0.08
CA LEU A 246 23.33 24.60 -1.05
C LEU A 246 23.73 23.19 -0.57
N ASP A 247 23.07 22.20 -1.15
CA ASP A 247 23.25 20.77 -0.90
C ASP A 247 22.82 20.25 0.47
N GLN A 248 22.44 21.11 1.43
CA GLN A 248 21.83 20.65 2.67
C GLN A 248 20.47 20.00 2.39
N GLN A 249 20.17 18.94 3.13
CA GLN A 249 18.97 18.13 2.95
C GLN A 249 18.10 18.18 4.20
N TYR A 250 16.79 18.16 3.99
CA TYR A 250 15.80 18.21 5.06
C TYR A 250 14.60 17.36 4.67
N ILE A 251 13.83 16.95 5.67
CA ILE A 251 12.54 16.30 5.46
C ILE A 251 11.43 17.29 5.76
N ALA A 252 10.62 17.56 4.74
CA ALA A 252 9.36 18.25 4.88
C ALA A 252 8.25 17.27 5.25
N TYR A 253 7.36 17.70 6.14
CA TYR A 253 6.19 16.94 6.53
C TYR A 253 4.88 17.56 6.05
N GLU A 254 4.94 18.75 5.46
CA GLU A 254 3.80 19.37 4.79
C GLU A 254 4.29 20.25 3.63
N TYR A 255 3.50 20.30 2.56
CA TYR A 255 3.74 21.14 1.38
C TYR A 255 2.56 22.07 1.18
N VAL A 256 2.83 23.37 1.11
CA VAL A 256 1.80 24.40 0.97
C VAL A 256 2.14 25.31 -0.20
N VAL A 257 1.18 25.51 -1.10
CA VAL A 257 1.18 26.67 -1.98
C VAL A 257 0.51 27.81 -1.22
N ASN A 258 1.04 29.04 -1.26
CA ASN A 258 0.49 30.23 -0.58
C ASN A 258 -0.28 31.19 -1.53
N ALA A 259 -0.92 32.24 -0.99
CA ALA A 259 -1.77 33.23 -1.71
C ALA A 259 -1.18 33.82 -2.99
N THR A 260 0.13 33.83 -3.07
CA THR A 260 0.87 34.39 -4.20
C THR A 260 1.28 33.34 -5.23
N GLY A 261 0.80 32.09 -5.08
CA GLY A 261 1.18 30.94 -5.89
C GLY A 261 2.57 30.39 -5.55
N LYS A 262 3.20 30.86 -4.46
CA LYS A 262 4.54 30.42 -4.04
C LYS A 262 4.47 29.13 -3.24
N LYS A 263 5.41 28.23 -3.49
CA LYS A 263 5.47 26.88 -2.93
C LYS A 263 6.37 26.86 -1.70
N TRP A 264 5.94 26.20 -0.64
CA TRP A 264 6.63 26.17 0.65
C TRP A 264 6.66 24.77 1.23
N TRP A 265 7.81 24.39 1.78
CA TRP A 265 7.97 23.23 2.62
C TRP A 265 7.78 23.63 4.09
N HIS A 266 6.96 22.87 4.81
CA HIS A 266 6.93 22.85 6.26
C HIS A 266 7.85 21.73 6.74
N PHE A 267 8.85 22.07 7.53
CA PHE A 267 9.88 21.15 7.98
C PHE A 267 10.35 21.51 9.39
N TRP A 268 11.21 20.67 9.96
CA TRP A 268 11.76 20.89 11.28
C TRP A 268 13.16 21.50 11.18
N PHE A 269 13.40 22.60 11.91
CA PHE A 269 14.65 23.35 11.88
C PHE A 269 14.98 23.87 13.28
N ASP A 270 16.17 23.55 13.81
CA ASP A 270 16.65 24.03 15.13
C ASP A 270 15.62 23.86 16.27
N ASN A 271 15.06 22.65 16.44
CA ASN A 271 14.08 22.32 17.49
C ASN A 271 12.76 23.11 17.42
N ARG A 272 12.34 23.54 16.23
CA ARG A 272 11.05 24.20 15.99
C ARG A 272 10.50 23.90 14.61
N SER A 273 9.20 24.14 14.47
CA SER A 273 8.52 24.24 13.17
C SER A 273 9.10 25.40 12.36
N ALA A 274 9.27 25.16 11.06
CA ALA A 274 9.85 26.12 10.16
C ALA A 274 9.41 25.92 8.70
N TRP A 275 9.55 26.98 7.93
CA TRP A 275 9.11 27.04 6.54
C TRP A 275 10.22 27.56 5.62
N CYS A 276 10.38 26.95 4.46
CA CYS A 276 11.28 27.45 3.41
C CYS A 276 10.60 27.36 2.03
N SER A 277 11.05 28.18 1.08
CA SER A 277 10.48 28.21 -0.26
C SER A 277 10.92 26.97 -1.06
N ALA A 278 9.95 26.16 -1.49
CA ALA A 278 10.19 24.97 -2.29
C ALA A 278 10.73 25.28 -3.69
N ASP A 279 10.51 26.49 -4.21
CA ASP A 279 11.07 26.97 -5.49
C ASP A 279 12.61 26.89 -5.56
N TYR A 280 13.30 26.82 -4.41
CA TYR A 280 14.76 26.78 -4.29
C TYR A 280 15.27 25.45 -3.75
N THR A 281 14.52 24.38 -4.03
CA THR A 281 14.83 23.03 -3.59
C THR A 281 14.56 22.04 -4.72
N ALA A 282 15.16 20.85 -4.62
CA ALA A 282 14.84 19.70 -5.44
C ALA A 282 14.38 18.57 -4.51
N THR A 283 13.24 17.96 -4.81
CA THR A 283 12.78 16.77 -4.08
C THR A 283 13.75 15.61 -4.29
N ILE A 284 14.11 14.93 -3.22
CA ILE A 284 14.87 13.67 -3.23
C ILE A 284 13.86 12.57 -2.91
N ASN A 285 13.65 11.64 -3.85
CA ASN A 285 12.69 10.52 -3.68
C ASN A 285 13.40 9.26 -3.16
N GLU A 286 14.29 9.40 -2.17
CA GLU A 286 15.09 8.30 -1.58
C GLU A 286 14.71 8.02 -0.12
N ASN A 287 13.47 8.31 0.29
CA ASN A 287 13.03 8.01 1.65
C ASN A 287 13.13 6.51 1.91
N ILE A 288 14.09 6.09 2.74
CA ILE A 288 14.09 4.74 3.30
C ILE A 288 13.26 4.80 4.56
N LYS A 289 12.05 4.25 4.49
CA LYS A 289 11.27 3.93 5.68
C LYS A 289 11.89 2.70 6.32
N PHE A 290 11.79 2.54 7.63
CA PHE A 290 12.32 1.39 8.36
C PHE A 290 11.27 0.86 9.31
N LYS A 291 11.24 -0.45 9.49
CA LYS A 291 10.45 -1.15 10.51
C LYS A 291 11.39 -1.62 11.60
N VAL A 292 11.00 -1.47 12.86
CA VAL A 292 11.77 -1.99 14.01
C VAL A 292 11.55 -3.50 14.14
N ASP A 293 12.63 -4.28 14.19
CA ASP A 293 12.58 -5.75 14.24
C ASP A 293 12.72 -6.32 15.66
N THR A 294 13.11 -5.48 16.62
CA THR A 294 13.30 -5.88 18.01
C THR A 294 12.14 -5.43 18.89
N ALA A 295 11.88 -6.16 19.97
CA ALA A 295 10.85 -5.82 20.95
C ALA A 295 11.02 -4.39 21.51
N ASN A 296 12.26 -3.95 21.70
CA ASN A 296 12.57 -2.61 22.18
C ASN A 296 13.89 -2.11 21.59
N LEU A 297 13.84 -1.00 20.85
CA LEU A 297 14.99 -0.34 20.25
C LEU A 297 15.22 1.02 20.91
N ASN A 298 16.39 1.17 21.54
CA ASN A 298 16.80 2.40 22.18
C ASN A 298 17.02 3.52 21.17
N VAL A 299 16.38 4.65 21.41
CA VAL A 299 16.60 5.92 20.71
C VAL A 299 17.56 6.78 21.53
N ARG A 300 18.60 7.31 20.88
CA ARG A 300 19.73 7.96 21.53
C ARG A 300 19.98 9.37 21.00
N THR A 301 20.72 10.17 21.75
CA THR A 301 21.17 11.53 21.36
C THR A 301 22.31 11.56 20.35
N GLY A 302 22.80 10.40 19.89
CA GLY A 302 23.90 10.32 18.94
C GLY A 302 24.15 8.89 18.43
N PRO A 303 24.97 8.75 17.38
CA PRO A 303 25.21 7.48 16.69
C PRO A 303 26.19 6.60 17.46
N GLY A 304 25.76 6.01 18.59
CA GLY A 304 26.64 5.16 19.39
C GLY A 304 26.00 4.68 20.69
N THR A 305 26.47 3.55 21.22
CA THR A 305 25.97 2.98 22.48
C THR A 305 26.32 3.82 23.71
N GLY A 306 27.32 4.71 23.61
CA GLY A 306 27.72 5.65 24.67
C GLY A 306 26.84 6.90 24.79
N TYR A 307 25.94 7.17 23.83
CA TYR A 307 25.02 8.31 23.88
C TYR A 307 23.80 8.02 24.76
N GLN A 308 23.26 9.06 25.41
CA GLN A 308 22.11 8.94 26.30
C GLN A 308 20.88 8.41 25.57
N ILE A 309 20.19 7.44 26.18
CA ILE A 309 18.90 6.93 25.73
C ILE A 309 17.84 7.98 26.10
N VAL A 310 17.09 8.43 25.10
CA VAL A 310 16.05 9.46 25.25
C VAL A 310 14.65 8.92 24.99
N SER A 311 14.55 7.77 24.32
CA SER A 311 13.27 7.11 24.07
C SER A 311 13.48 5.65 23.65
N ASN A 312 12.36 4.98 23.39
CA ASN A 312 12.26 3.63 22.88
C ASN A 312 11.25 3.60 21.72
N ILE A 313 11.59 2.85 20.68
CA ILE A 313 10.66 2.46 19.61
C ILE A 313 10.50 0.95 19.63
N PHE A 314 9.27 0.49 19.42
CA PHE A 314 8.84 -0.91 19.63
C PHE A 314 8.75 -1.67 18.32
N SER A 315 8.79 -3.01 18.42
CA SER A 315 8.68 -3.90 17.27
C SER A 315 7.50 -3.55 16.38
N GLY A 316 7.74 -3.52 15.07
CA GLY A 316 6.74 -3.19 14.06
C GLY A 316 6.48 -1.70 13.84
N GLN A 317 6.98 -0.82 14.72
CA GLN A 317 6.90 0.62 14.48
C GLN A 317 7.76 1.02 13.30
N THR A 318 7.32 2.05 12.58
CA THR A 318 7.96 2.51 11.34
C THR A 318 8.42 3.95 11.46
N PHE A 319 9.55 4.28 10.84
CA PHE A 319 10.08 5.65 10.82
C PHE A 319 10.90 5.90 9.55
N THR A 320 11.05 7.17 9.17
CA THR A 320 11.89 7.57 8.02
C THR A 320 13.21 8.12 8.55
N ALA A 321 14.34 7.61 8.06
CA ALA A 321 15.64 8.13 8.47
C ALA A 321 16.03 9.36 7.64
N PHE A 322 16.67 10.33 8.31
CA PHE A 322 17.31 11.52 7.76
C PHE A 322 18.66 11.22 7.12
N GLU A 323 19.44 10.33 7.74
CA GLU A 323 20.83 10.04 7.41
C GLU A 323 21.23 8.66 7.96
N LEU A 324 22.17 8.00 7.30
CA LEU A 324 22.86 6.81 7.81
C LEU A 324 24.32 7.13 8.10
N LEU A 325 24.77 6.86 9.32
CA LEU A 325 26.17 7.01 9.72
C LEU A 325 26.72 5.70 10.27
N THR A 326 27.86 5.25 9.73
CA THR A 326 28.63 4.15 10.31
C THR A 326 29.52 4.69 11.43
N ASN A 327 29.35 4.17 12.66
CA ASN A 327 30.24 4.47 13.78
C ASN A 327 30.72 3.16 14.45
N GLY A 328 32.01 2.86 14.30
CA GLY A 328 32.58 1.58 14.69
C GLY A 328 32.12 0.47 13.74
N THR A 329 31.54 -0.60 14.30
CA THR A 329 31.01 -1.76 13.54
C THR A 329 29.49 -1.71 13.35
N LEU A 330 28.84 -0.62 13.76
CA LEU A 330 27.39 -0.47 13.72
C LEU A 330 27.00 0.73 12.88
N ASP A 331 25.91 0.58 12.17
CA ASP A 331 25.26 1.63 11.41
C ASP A 331 24.16 2.27 12.27
N TRP A 332 24.00 3.59 12.13
CA TRP A 332 23.08 4.39 12.92
C TRP A 332 22.22 5.26 12.01
N TYR A 333 20.90 5.12 12.14
CA TYR A 333 19.96 6.01 11.50
C TYR A 333 19.72 7.24 12.37
N HIS A 334 19.94 8.41 11.78
CA HIS A 334 19.39 9.67 12.29
C HIS A 334 17.95 9.77 11.84
N PHE A 335 16.99 10.07 12.71
CA PHE A 335 15.57 10.08 12.35
C PHE A 335 14.76 10.97 13.29
N TRP A 336 13.53 11.32 12.90
CA TRP A 336 12.61 12.04 13.77
C TRP A 336 11.91 11.08 14.72
N CYS A 337 11.94 11.34 16.02
CA CYS A 337 11.23 10.53 17.01
C CYS A 337 10.69 11.40 18.14
N GLN A 338 9.39 11.38 18.38
CA GLN A 338 8.76 12.02 19.54
C GLN A 338 9.13 13.51 19.68
N GLY A 339 9.05 14.28 18.58
CA GLY A 339 9.36 15.72 18.59
C GLY A 339 10.85 16.03 18.58
N ARG A 340 11.71 15.02 18.51
CA ARG A 340 13.16 15.17 18.47
C ARG A 340 13.70 14.90 17.08
N ASN A 341 14.64 15.72 16.66
CA ASN A 341 15.43 15.53 15.45
C ASN A 341 16.92 15.35 15.77
N ASP A 342 17.29 15.16 17.03
CA ASP A 342 18.64 14.79 17.48
C ASP A 342 18.72 13.29 17.82
N THR A 343 17.78 12.51 17.30
CA THR A 343 17.55 11.12 17.66
C THR A 343 18.17 10.14 16.70
N TRP A 344 18.82 9.13 17.27
CA TRP A 344 19.55 8.10 16.56
C TRP A 344 19.14 6.72 17.04
N CYS A 345 19.01 5.76 16.14
CA CYS A 345 18.84 4.35 16.50
C CYS A 345 19.81 3.48 15.70
N CYS A 346 20.14 2.32 16.25
CA CYS A 346 21.01 1.36 15.57
C CYS A 346 20.24 0.70 14.41
N ALA A 347 20.79 0.80 13.20
CA ALA A 347 20.21 0.29 11.97
C ALA A 347 20.04 -1.23 11.96
N ASN A 348 20.91 -1.96 12.66
CA ASN A 348 20.92 -3.42 12.69
C ASN A 348 19.68 -4.06 13.33
N TYR A 349 18.83 -3.27 13.98
CA TYR A 349 17.57 -3.73 14.59
C TYR A 349 16.35 -3.25 13.80
N THR A 350 16.55 -2.90 12.53
CA THR A 350 15.54 -2.33 11.67
C THR A 350 15.65 -2.89 10.27
N THR A 351 14.50 -3.11 9.62
CA THR A 351 14.42 -3.56 8.25
C THR A 351 13.93 -2.40 7.38
N PRO A 352 14.60 -2.05 6.27
CA PRO A 352 14.07 -1.12 5.30
C PRO A 352 12.66 -1.53 4.87
N ILE A 353 11.70 -0.67 5.13
CA ILE A 353 10.42 -0.66 4.42
C ILE A 353 10.74 0.02 3.10
N THR A 354 11.05 -0.80 2.09
CA THR A 354 10.69 -0.38 0.75
C THR A 354 9.17 -0.26 0.79
N ASP A 355 8.63 0.92 0.48
CA ASP A 355 7.24 0.99 0.03
C ASP A 355 7.19 0.16 -1.26
N ASN A 356 7.21 -1.17 -1.15
CA ASN A 356 6.78 -2.03 -2.21
C ASN A 356 5.28 -1.76 -2.26
N MET A 357 4.90 -0.72 -3.00
CA MET A 357 3.63 -0.69 -3.70
C MET A 357 3.43 -2.13 -4.21
N PRO A 358 2.32 -2.81 -3.87
CA PRO A 358 2.06 -4.12 -4.42
C PRO A 358 2.19 -4.01 -5.94
N ARG A 359 3.24 -4.61 -6.51
CA ARG A 359 3.54 -4.48 -7.93
C ARG A 359 2.48 -5.25 -8.67
N SER A 360 1.70 -4.55 -9.48
CA SER A 360 0.61 -5.16 -10.23
C SER A 360 1.19 -6.09 -11.29
N ILE A 361 0.77 -7.34 -11.26
CA ILE A 361 1.08 -8.30 -12.32
C ILE A 361 -0.16 -8.43 -13.18
N ALA A 362 -0.04 -7.98 -14.43
CA ALA A 362 -1.07 -8.11 -15.45
C ALA A 362 -0.62 -9.06 -16.57
N GLY A 363 -1.59 -9.55 -17.35
CA GLY A 363 -1.31 -10.32 -18.55
C GLY A 363 -2.33 -10.07 -19.64
N TRP A 364 -1.88 -10.13 -20.90
CA TRP A 364 -2.77 -10.12 -22.05
C TRP A 364 -3.04 -11.54 -22.54
N ILE A 365 -4.30 -11.83 -22.89
CA ILE A 365 -4.71 -13.11 -23.48
C ILE A 365 -5.29 -12.84 -24.89
N PRO A 366 -4.52 -13.12 -25.95
CA PRO A 366 -5.00 -13.02 -27.32
C PRO A 366 -6.15 -14.00 -27.61
N TYR A 367 -7.10 -13.61 -28.46
CA TYR A 367 -8.22 -14.50 -28.82
C TYR A 367 -7.77 -15.75 -29.60
N TRP A 368 -6.65 -15.67 -30.32
CA TRP A 368 -6.10 -16.80 -31.10
C TRP A 368 -5.35 -17.81 -30.23
N SER A 369 -4.90 -17.42 -29.03
CA SER A 369 -4.24 -18.28 -28.05
C SER A 369 -5.09 -18.47 -26.78
N TRP A 370 -6.42 -18.24 -26.87
CA TRP A 370 -7.34 -18.26 -25.73
C TRP A 370 -7.17 -19.50 -24.84
N ASN A 371 -7.09 -20.69 -25.43
CA ASN A 371 -7.02 -21.95 -24.67
C ASN A 371 -5.71 -22.12 -23.89
N SER A 372 -4.56 -21.77 -24.48
CA SER A 372 -3.27 -21.83 -23.76
C SER A 372 -3.19 -20.71 -22.72
N GLY A 373 -3.63 -19.50 -23.08
CA GLY A 373 -3.63 -18.33 -22.21
C GLY A 373 -4.55 -18.46 -20.99
N ILE A 374 -5.77 -18.99 -21.14
CA ILE A 374 -6.66 -19.24 -19.99
C ILE A 374 -6.12 -20.35 -19.08
N SER A 375 -5.52 -21.39 -19.68
CA SER A 375 -4.95 -22.53 -18.93
C SER A 375 -3.80 -22.06 -18.04
N THR A 376 -2.82 -21.36 -18.62
CA THR A 376 -1.65 -20.87 -17.88
C THR A 376 -2.02 -19.80 -16.85
N PHE A 377 -2.97 -18.90 -17.19
CA PHE A 377 -3.52 -17.93 -16.25
C PHE A 377 -4.19 -18.63 -15.07
N THR A 378 -5.07 -19.62 -15.32
CA THR A 378 -5.79 -20.32 -14.25
C THR A 378 -4.84 -21.09 -13.33
N ASN A 379 -3.77 -21.68 -13.90
CA ASN A 379 -2.76 -22.42 -13.13
C ASN A 379 -1.86 -21.52 -12.27
N ASN A 380 -1.81 -20.21 -12.55
CA ASN A 380 -0.98 -19.24 -11.83
C ASN A 380 -1.81 -18.01 -11.40
N ILE A 381 -3.12 -18.15 -11.21
CA ILE A 381 -4.05 -17.02 -11.04
C ILE A 381 -3.73 -16.20 -9.78
N GLU A 382 -3.09 -16.80 -8.77
CA GLU A 382 -2.62 -16.13 -7.56
C GLU A 382 -1.58 -15.04 -7.83
N LEU A 383 -0.87 -15.20 -8.94
CA LEU A 383 0.20 -14.30 -9.32
C LEU A 383 -0.34 -13.02 -9.95
N PHE A 384 -1.51 -13.06 -10.58
CA PHE A 384 -2.07 -11.91 -11.28
C PHE A 384 -2.93 -11.04 -10.38
N ASP A 385 -2.97 -9.75 -10.69
CA ASP A 385 -3.88 -8.76 -10.08
C ASP A 385 -4.84 -8.21 -11.13
N GLU A 386 -4.47 -8.30 -12.41
CA GLU A 386 -5.27 -7.87 -13.56
C GLU A 386 -5.12 -8.83 -14.73
N ILE A 387 -6.17 -8.97 -15.53
CA ILE A 387 -6.15 -9.79 -16.75
C ILE A 387 -6.86 -9.04 -17.88
N SER A 388 -6.24 -9.03 -19.06
CA SER A 388 -6.70 -8.24 -20.20
C SER A 388 -6.88 -9.10 -21.44
N PRO A 389 -8.06 -9.72 -21.59
CA PRO A 389 -8.38 -10.53 -22.76
C PRO A 389 -8.62 -9.66 -24.00
N PHE A 390 -8.07 -10.05 -25.15
CA PHE A 390 -8.27 -9.41 -26.46
C PHE A 390 -9.65 -9.75 -27.00
N TRP A 391 -10.67 -9.01 -26.56
CA TRP A 391 -12.06 -9.36 -26.82
C TRP A 391 -12.77 -8.41 -27.76
N TYR A 392 -12.28 -7.20 -27.94
CA TYR A 392 -13.01 -6.18 -28.67
C TYR A 392 -12.13 -5.45 -29.67
N LYS A 393 -12.79 -4.91 -30.70
CA LYS A 393 -12.18 -3.99 -31.66
C LYS A 393 -13.08 -2.81 -31.97
N ALA A 394 -12.47 -1.66 -32.22
CA ALA A 394 -13.17 -0.44 -32.59
C ALA A 394 -13.58 -0.45 -34.06
N ASN A 395 -14.72 0.18 -34.35
CA ASN A 395 -15.17 0.50 -35.71
C ASN A 395 -15.12 2.02 -35.94
N ALA A 396 -14.96 2.43 -37.21
CA ALA A 396 -14.85 3.85 -37.60
C ALA A 396 -16.07 4.72 -37.22
N ASP A 397 -17.24 4.12 -37.01
CA ASP A 397 -18.46 4.80 -36.56
C ASP A 397 -18.58 4.92 -35.03
N GLY A 398 -17.56 4.48 -34.30
CA GLY A 398 -17.51 4.46 -32.84
C GLY A 398 -18.19 3.23 -32.21
N SER A 399 -18.72 2.29 -32.98
CA SER A 399 -19.21 1.02 -32.44
C SER A 399 -18.06 0.06 -32.11
N LEU A 400 -18.38 -1.04 -31.43
CA LEU A 400 -17.43 -2.11 -31.06
C LEU A 400 -17.88 -3.44 -31.67
N ASN A 401 -16.92 -4.22 -32.16
CA ASN A 401 -17.12 -5.62 -32.54
C ASN A 401 -16.39 -6.54 -31.57
N SER A 402 -16.93 -7.74 -31.38
CA SER A 402 -16.36 -8.77 -30.52
C SER A 402 -15.52 -9.78 -31.31
N TYR A 403 -14.39 -10.20 -30.75
CA TYR A 403 -13.69 -11.40 -31.15
C TYR A 403 -14.35 -12.65 -30.56
N SER A 404 -13.92 -13.83 -31.03
CA SER A 404 -14.38 -15.11 -30.50
C SER A 404 -14.09 -15.22 -29.00
N GLY A 405 -15.08 -15.68 -28.23
CA GLY A 405 -14.96 -15.87 -26.78
C GLY A 405 -15.12 -14.60 -25.93
N ALA A 406 -15.36 -13.44 -26.55
CA ALA A 406 -15.60 -12.19 -25.83
C ALA A 406 -16.83 -12.29 -24.92
N GLY A 407 -16.79 -11.62 -23.76
CA GLY A 407 -17.94 -11.62 -22.84
C GLY A 407 -18.10 -12.90 -22.03
N ASN A 408 -17.10 -13.78 -21.97
CA ASN A 408 -17.18 -15.04 -21.23
C ASN A 408 -17.37 -14.79 -19.72
N GLN A 409 -18.62 -14.87 -19.26
CA GLN A 409 -18.99 -14.59 -17.86
C GLN A 409 -18.44 -15.62 -16.87
N THR A 410 -18.19 -16.87 -17.30
CA THR A 410 -17.53 -17.87 -16.45
C THR A 410 -16.09 -17.46 -16.14
N PHE A 411 -15.37 -16.95 -17.14
CA PHE A 411 -14.02 -16.43 -16.97
C PHE A 411 -13.99 -15.17 -16.11
N VAL A 412 -14.92 -14.22 -16.34
CA VAL A 412 -15.05 -13.01 -15.52
C VAL A 412 -15.27 -13.36 -14.06
N LYS A 413 -16.22 -14.28 -13.80
CA LYS A 413 -16.49 -14.77 -12.45
C LYS A 413 -15.26 -15.45 -11.83
N LEU A 414 -14.55 -16.30 -12.56
CA LEU A 414 -13.33 -16.96 -12.08
C LEU A 414 -12.26 -15.95 -11.65
N ALA A 415 -12.06 -14.88 -12.43
CA ALA A 415 -11.12 -13.82 -12.09
C ALA A 415 -11.55 -13.05 -10.83
N HIS A 416 -12.82 -12.64 -10.75
CA HIS A 416 -13.36 -11.93 -9.59
C HIS A 416 -13.36 -12.75 -8.31
N ASP A 417 -13.71 -14.04 -8.40
CA ASP A 417 -13.65 -14.97 -7.27
C ASP A 417 -12.21 -15.12 -6.71
N ASN A 418 -11.20 -14.67 -7.46
CA ASN A 418 -9.79 -14.70 -7.10
C ASN A 418 -9.15 -13.31 -6.97
N ASP A 419 -9.96 -12.27 -6.80
CA ASP A 419 -9.53 -10.88 -6.64
C ASP A 419 -8.70 -10.33 -7.83
N VAL A 420 -8.83 -10.94 -9.02
CA VAL A 420 -8.20 -10.49 -10.25
C VAL A 420 -9.16 -9.59 -11.02
N LYS A 421 -8.72 -8.36 -11.31
CA LYS A 421 -9.52 -7.41 -12.10
C LYS A 421 -9.53 -7.80 -13.57
N VAL A 422 -10.69 -7.69 -14.21
CA VAL A 422 -10.87 -7.96 -15.63
C VAL A 422 -10.98 -6.65 -16.40
N LEU A 423 -9.98 -6.36 -17.24
CA LEU A 423 -9.94 -5.17 -18.09
C LEU A 423 -9.78 -5.61 -19.56
N PRO A 424 -10.88 -5.96 -20.26
CA PRO A 424 -10.78 -6.40 -21.64
C PRO A 424 -10.15 -5.34 -22.53
N LEU A 425 -9.38 -5.81 -23.51
CA LEU A 425 -8.68 -4.94 -24.43
C LEU A 425 -9.54 -4.62 -25.66
N ILE A 426 -9.46 -3.37 -26.10
CA ILE A 426 -10.01 -2.90 -27.37
C ILE A 426 -8.86 -2.55 -28.32
N SER A 427 -8.74 -3.31 -29.41
CA SER A 427 -7.74 -3.04 -30.45
C SER A 427 -8.29 -2.17 -31.57
N ASN A 428 -7.41 -1.46 -32.27
CA ASN A 428 -7.69 -0.86 -33.57
C ASN A 428 -7.18 -1.70 -34.76
N GLU A 429 -6.65 -2.90 -34.54
CA GLU A 429 -6.02 -3.76 -35.56
C GLU A 429 -4.95 -3.00 -36.38
N TYR A 430 -4.20 -2.10 -35.72
CA TYR A 430 -3.22 -1.21 -36.35
C TYR A 430 -3.78 -0.23 -37.41
N ASN A 431 -5.11 -0.09 -37.49
CA ASN A 431 -5.77 0.81 -38.44
C ASN A 431 -5.84 2.24 -37.87
N LYS A 432 -4.81 3.04 -38.15
CA LYS A 432 -4.75 4.45 -37.74
C LYS A 432 -5.80 5.35 -38.39
N THR A 433 -6.28 5.03 -39.59
CA THR A 433 -7.31 5.83 -40.28
C THR A 433 -8.65 5.71 -39.56
N LEU A 434 -8.98 4.51 -39.09
CA LEU A 434 -10.17 4.25 -38.30
C LEU A 434 -10.16 5.05 -37.00
N VAL A 435 -9.04 5.04 -36.27
CA VAL A 435 -8.95 5.80 -35.01
C VAL A 435 -9.01 7.30 -35.28
N ASN A 436 -8.33 7.79 -36.33
CA ASN A 436 -8.41 9.20 -36.74
C ASN A 436 -9.86 9.66 -37.01
N GLN A 437 -10.69 8.81 -37.65
CA GLN A 437 -12.10 9.12 -37.89
C GLN A 437 -12.91 9.25 -36.59
N ILE A 438 -12.63 8.40 -35.60
CA ILE A 438 -13.23 8.50 -34.27
C ILE A 438 -12.76 9.78 -33.58
N LEU A 439 -11.45 10.04 -33.58
CA LEU A 439 -10.83 11.13 -32.82
C LEU A 439 -11.09 12.52 -33.40
N SER A 440 -11.28 12.64 -34.72
CA SER A 440 -11.48 13.93 -35.39
C SER A 440 -12.94 14.41 -35.41
N ASN A 441 -13.90 13.58 -34.97
CA ASN A 441 -15.32 13.91 -34.93
C ASN A 441 -15.90 13.71 -33.53
N LEU A 442 -16.22 14.82 -32.85
CA LEU A 442 -16.75 14.80 -31.48
C LEU A 442 -18.02 13.93 -31.31
N SER A 443 -18.88 13.85 -32.32
CA SER A 443 -20.07 12.99 -32.24
C SER A 443 -19.71 11.51 -32.26
N ILE A 444 -18.72 11.12 -33.08
CA ILE A 444 -18.26 9.73 -33.17
C ILE A 444 -17.46 9.38 -31.91
N MET A 445 -16.59 10.27 -31.44
CA MET A 445 -15.84 10.12 -30.18
C MET A 445 -16.79 9.89 -29.00
N ASN A 446 -17.83 10.71 -28.84
CA ASN A 446 -18.79 10.58 -27.75
C ASN A 446 -19.63 9.31 -27.85
N ASN A 447 -20.02 8.91 -29.07
CA ASN A 447 -20.68 7.63 -29.31
C ASN A 447 -19.76 6.46 -28.89
N HIS A 448 -18.48 6.54 -29.25
CA HIS A 448 -17.49 5.53 -28.92
C HIS A 448 -17.27 5.40 -27.41
N ILE A 449 -17.07 6.52 -26.71
CA ILE A 449 -16.99 6.55 -25.24
C ILE A 449 -18.22 5.90 -24.62
N SER A 450 -19.42 6.27 -25.08
CA SER A 450 -20.68 5.70 -24.59
C SER A 450 -20.75 4.18 -24.80
N ASN A 451 -20.33 3.68 -25.96
CA ASN A 451 -20.31 2.25 -26.26
C ASN A 451 -19.32 1.48 -25.36
N ILE A 452 -18.13 2.05 -25.10
CA ILE A 452 -17.15 1.46 -24.19
C ILE A 452 -17.69 1.39 -22.76
N VAL A 453 -18.24 2.50 -22.25
CA VAL A 453 -18.79 2.57 -20.88
C VAL A 453 -19.94 1.59 -20.72
N ASN A 454 -20.87 1.53 -21.68
CA ASN A 454 -21.99 0.59 -21.67
C ASN A 454 -21.50 -0.86 -21.68
N LEU A 455 -20.47 -1.18 -22.47
CA LEU A 455 -19.87 -2.52 -22.53
C LEU A 455 -19.29 -2.94 -21.17
N VAL A 456 -18.51 -2.05 -20.55
CA VAL A 456 -17.86 -2.28 -19.25
C VAL A 456 -18.89 -2.51 -18.16
N VAL A 457 -19.93 -1.66 -18.09
CA VAL A 457 -20.99 -1.78 -17.07
C VAL A 457 -21.83 -3.03 -17.29
N ALA A 458 -22.26 -3.30 -18.53
CA ALA A 458 -23.16 -4.41 -18.84
C ALA A 458 -22.55 -5.79 -18.55
N ASN A 459 -21.23 -5.93 -18.68
CA ASN A 459 -20.52 -7.20 -18.48
C ASN A 459 -19.80 -7.32 -17.13
N ASN A 460 -20.03 -6.35 -16.24
CA ASN A 460 -19.36 -6.26 -14.93
C ASN A 460 -17.82 -6.26 -15.02
N TYR A 461 -17.22 -5.66 -16.04
CA TYR A 461 -15.77 -5.52 -16.08
C TYR A 461 -15.29 -4.50 -15.04
N ASP A 462 -14.07 -4.65 -14.55
CA ASP A 462 -13.46 -3.69 -13.61
C ASP A 462 -13.00 -2.42 -14.33
N GLY A 463 -12.76 -2.52 -15.62
CA GLY A 463 -12.31 -1.43 -16.47
C GLY A 463 -12.16 -1.87 -17.92
N ILE A 464 -11.38 -1.08 -18.68
CA ILE A 464 -11.03 -1.37 -20.07
C ILE A 464 -9.55 -1.05 -20.32
N ASP A 465 -8.93 -1.81 -21.23
CA ASP A 465 -7.57 -1.56 -21.72
C ASP A 465 -7.64 -1.05 -23.17
N ILE A 466 -7.18 0.19 -23.42
CA ILE A 466 -7.21 0.79 -24.76
C ILE A 466 -5.88 0.53 -25.46
N ASP A 467 -5.96 -0.17 -26.59
CA ASP A 467 -4.81 -0.57 -27.40
C ASP A 467 -4.94 -0.04 -28.83
N TYR A 468 -4.78 1.29 -28.96
CA TYR A 468 -4.86 1.99 -30.23
C TYR A 468 -3.46 2.34 -30.72
N GLU A 469 -2.99 1.54 -31.67
CA GLU A 469 -1.61 1.57 -32.15
C GLU A 469 -1.46 2.26 -33.50
N GLY A 470 -0.24 2.75 -33.79
CA GLY A 470 0.11 3.31 -35.08
C GLY A 470 -0.55 4.65 -35.41
N LEU A 471 -1.13 5.33 -34.42
CA LEU A 471 -1.87 6.59 -34.56
C LEU A 471 -1.11 7.67 -35.33
N TYR A 472 -1.79 8.57 -36.04
CA TYR A 472 -1.09 9.71 -36.63
C TYR A 472 -0.50 10.60 -35.52
N ALA A 473 0.74 11.05 -35.68
CA ALA A 473 1.34 11.96 -34.70
C ALA A 473 0.52 13.24 -34.50
N SER A 474 -0.21 13.68 -35.53
CA SER A 474 -1.14 14.81 -35.47
C SER A 474 -2.34 14.58 -34.56
N ASP A 475 -2.69 13.34 -34.25
CA ASP A 475 -3.82 12.99 -33.40
C ASP A 475 -3.52 13.13 -31.90
N LYS A 476 -2.28 13.49 -31.53
CA LYS A 476 -1.83 13.64 -30.14
C LYS A 476 -2.87 14.28 -29.21
N ASN A 477 -3.33 15.49 -29.55
CA ASN A 477 -4.26 16.24 -28.70
C ASN A 477 -5.65 15.59 -28.66
N ASN A 478 -6.14 15.07 -29.78
CA ASN A 478 -7.46 14.44 -29.85
C ASN A 478 -7.46 13.09 -29.12
N PHE A 479 -6.36 12.34 -29.17
CA PHE A 479 -6.20 11.11 -28.41
C PHE A 479 -6.16 11.38 -26.91
N THR A 480 -5.42 12.39 -26.46
CA THR A 480 -5.46 12.85 -25.05
C THR A 480 -6.87 13.27 -24.63
N LEU A 481 -7.61 14.00 -25.47
CA LEU A 481 -8.99 14.40 -25.18
C LEU A 481 -9.92 13.19 -25.05
N PHE A 482 -9.84 12.24 -25.98
CA PHE A 482 -10.61 10.99 -25.93
C PHE A 482 -10.34 10.23 -24.62
N ILE A 483 -9.07 10.07 -24.25
CA ILE A 483 -8.66 9.38 -23.02
C ILE A 483 -9.16 10.13 -21.77
N SER A 484 -9.05 11.45 -21.73
CA SER A 484 -9.56 12.26 -20.61
C SER A 484 -11.06 12.05 -20.41
N ASN A 485 -11.84 12.16 -21.48
CA ASN A 485 -13.30 12.02 -21.42
C ASN A 485 -13.73 10.59 -21.07
N LEU A 486 -13.03 9.58 -21.63
CA LEU A 486 -13.30 8.19 -21.31
C LEU A 486 -13.01 7.88 -19.84
N ALA A 487 -11.89 8.40 -19.30
CA ALA A 487 -11.52 8.23 -17.90
C ALA A 487 -12.59 8.83 -16.97
N GLU A 488 -13.03 10.06 -17.24
CA GLU A 488 -14.07 10.73 -16.44
C GLU A 488 -15.35 9.89 -16.35
N GLU A 489 -15.83 9.39 -17.50
CA GLU A 489 -17.04 8.56 -17.54
C GLU A 489 -16.86 7.22 -16.81
N LEU A 490 -15.73 6.53 -17.01
CA LEU A 490 -15.44 5.26 -16.33
C LEU A 490 -15.27 5.44 -14.81
N HIS A 491 -14.51 6.45 -14.37
CA HIS A 491 -14.29 6.76 -12.96
C HIS A 491 -15.60 7.14 -12.26
N SER A 492 -16.53 7.84 -12.93
CA SER A 492 -17.87 8.12 -12.39
C SER A 492 -18.68 6.85 -12.08
N LYS A 493 -18.32 5.71 -12.69
CA LYS A 493 -18.91 4.38 -12.47
C LYS A 493 -18.03 3.48 -11.62
N ASN A 494 -16.97 4.02 -11.00
CA ASN A 494 -15.97 3.25 -10.25
C ASN A 494 -15.31 2.15 -11.11
N LYS A 495 -14.99 2.48 -12.37
CA LYS A 495 -14.32 1.62 -13.35
C LYS A 495 -12.97 2.18 -13.73
N LEU A 496 -12.02 1.29 -14.03
CA LEU A 496 -10.63 1.64 -14.35
C LEU A 496 -10.43 1.87 -15.86
N LEU A 497 -9.43 2.68 -16.20
CA LEU A 497 -8.90 2.85 -17.55
C LEU A 497 -7.40 2.57 -17.57
N THR A 498 -6.98 1.58 -18.35
CA THR A 498 -5.58 1.36 -18.69
C THR A 498 -5.36 1.61 -20.18
N ILE A 499 -4.13 1.97 -20.54
CA ILE A 499 -3.79 2.33 -21.92
C ILE A 499 -2.48 1.66 -22.30
N CYS A 500 -2.48 0.91 -23.39
CA CYS A 500 -1.28 0.44 -24.06
C CYS A 500 -0.61 1.59 -24.79
N VAL A 501 0.67 1.82 -24.52
CA VAL A 501 1.46 2.85 -25.19
C VAL A 501 2.72 2.26 -25.80
N GLN A 502 2.98 2.60 -27.06
CA GLN A 502 4.17 2.17 -27.79
C GLN A 502 5.43 2.80 -27.19
N ALA A 503 6.48 1.97 -27.05
CA ALA A 503 7.72 2.35 -26.40
C ALA A 503 8.40 3.58 -27.05
N LYS A 504 8.83 4.52 -26.20
CA LYS A 504 9.69 5.66 -26.58
C LYS A 504 10.55 6.11 -25.41
N TRP A 505 11.66 6.77 -25.72
CA TRP A 505 12.57 7.41 -24.75
C TRP A 505 12.80 8.90 -25.02
N SER A 506 12.03 9.48 -25.95
CA SER A 506 11.96 10.91 -26.23
C SER A 506 10.64 11.26 -26.92
N ASP A 507 10.23 12.53 -26.85
CA ASP A 507 9.07 13.00 -27.60
C ASP A 507 9.44 13.30 -29.05
N SER A 508 8.59 12.89 -29.99
CA SER A 508 8.68 13.21 -31.41
C SER A 508 7.32 13.66 -31.92
N ILE A 509 7.28 14.77 -32.66
CA ILE A 509 6.04 15.32 -33.23
C ILE A 509 5.73 14.78 -34.63
N THR A 510 6.65 14.04 -35.24
CA THR A 510 6.52 13.51 -36.61
C THR A 510 6.46 11.99 -36.67
N TRP A 511 6.60 11.30 -35.54
CA TRP A 511 6.61 9.84 -35.49
C TRP A 511 5.19 9.32 -35.23
N ASP A 512 4.55 8.80 -36.27
CA ASP A 512 3.29 8.06 -36.13
C ASP A 512 3.45 6.90 -35.14
N GLY A 513 2.41 6.64 -34.35
CA GLY A 513 2.42 5.78 -33.18
C GLY A 513 2.86 6.55 -31.94
N PRO A 514 4.13 6.45 -31.49
CA PRO A 514 4.57 7.03 -30.21
C PRO A 514 4.48 8.56 -30.12
N GLY A 515 4.48 9.28 -31.25
CA GLY A 515 4.32 10.74 -31.27
C GLY A 515 2.90 11.21 -30.91
N ALA A 516 1.89 10.37 -31.12
CA ALA A 516 0.52 10.64 -30.68
C ALA A 516 0.32 10.38 -29.17
N MET A 517 1.19 9.57 -28.55
CA MET A 517 1.01 9.08 -27.19
C MET A 517 1.70 9.99 -26.17
N ASP A 518 1.01 11.03 -25.70
CA ASP A 518 1.52 11.95 -24.68
C ASP A 518 1.54 11.31 -23.28
N TYR A 519 2.65 10.65 -22.90
CA TYR A 519 2.74 9.94 -21.62
C TYR A 519 2.36 10.81 -20.42
N GLU A 520 2.74 12.10 -20.42
CA GLU A 520 2.48 12.98 -19.29
C GLU A 520 0.99 13.31 -19.17
N ASN A 521 0.33 13.63 -20.28
CA ASN A 521 -1.09 13.97 -20.23
C ASN A 521 -1.98 12.72 -20.15
N LEU A 522 -1.61 11.61 -20.79
CA LEU A 522 -2.33 10.34 -20.68
C LEU A 522 -2.34 9.81 -19.23
N SER A 523 -1.19 9.83 -18.53
CA SER A 523 -1.09 9.33 -17.14
C SER A 523 -1.84 10.17 -16.11
N LYS A 524 -2.15 11.44 -16.39
CA LYS A 524 -3.00 12.27 -15.52
C LYS A 524 -4.43 11.73 -15.43
N HIS A 525 -4.91 11.08 -16.50
CA HIS A 525 -6.28 10.60 -16.61
C HIS A 525 -6.38 9.07 -16.46
N ALA A 526 -5.46 8.32 -17.05
CA ALA A 526 -5.46 6.86 -16.94
C ALA A 526 -5.05 6.40 -15.54
N ASP A 527 -5.55 5.24 -15.13
CA ASP A 527 -5.10 4.55 -13.92
C ASP A 527 -3.70 3.97 -14.12
N LYS A 528 -3.40 3.43 -15.31
CA LYS A 528 -2.08 2.88 -15.65
C LYS A 528 -1.70 3.11 -17.11
N LEU A 529 -0.41 3.37 -17.35
CA LEU A 529 0.23 3.30 -18.65
C LEU A 529 0.96 1.97 -18.79
N ARG A 530 0.49 1.11 -19.70
CA ARG A 530 1.10 -0.17 -20.02
C ARG A 530 2.03 0.01 -21.21
N ILE A 531 3.32 0.17 -20.94
CA ILE A 531 4.31 0.49 -21.97
C ILE A 531 4.72 -0.80 -22.67
N MET A 532 4.46 -0.89 -23.97
CA MET A 532 4.82 -2.03 -24.81
C MET A 532 6.33 -2.00 -25.14
N ALA A 533 7.15 -2.30 -24.13
CA ALA A 533 8.60 -2.33 -24.21
C ALA A 533 9.10 -3.66 -24.83
N TYR A 534 8.66 -3.92 -26.05
CA TYR A 534 9.04 -5.05 -26.90
C TYR A 534 8.91 -4.64 -28.37
N ASP A 535 9.29 -5.55 -29.28
CA ASP A 535 9.48 -5.28 -30.71
C ASP A 535 10.52 -4.18 -30.98
N GLU A 536 11.63 -4.18 -30.22
CA GLU A 536 12.84 -3.42 -30.59
C GLU A 536 13.32 -3.84 -32.00
N HIS A 537 13.22 -5.13 -32.28
CA HIS A 537 13.29 -5.74 -33.61
C HIS A 537 11.98 -6.49 -33.90
N TRP A 538 11.35 -6.23 -35.05
CA TRP A 538 10.02 -6.73 -35.43
C TRP A 538 10.08 -7.64 -36.67
N SER A 539 8.91 -8.07 -37.18
CA SER A 539 8.81 -9.12 -38.18
C SER A 539 9.67 -8.95 -39.44
N THR A 540 9.89 -7.70 -39.87
CA THR A 540 10.59 -7.35 -41.12
C THR A 540 11.83 -6.49 -40.88
N SER A 541 12.25 -6.30 -39.62
CA SER A 541 13.53 -5.67 -39.31
C SER A 541 14.69 -6.63 -39.52
N GLU A 542 15.92 -6.11 -39.45
CA GLU A 542 17.08 -6.96 -39.23
C GLU A 542 16.95 -7.77 -37.92
N PRO A 543 17.58 -8.96 -37.83
CA PRO A 543 17.52 -9.80 -36.63
C PRO A 543 18.12 -9.09 -35.43
N GLY A 544 17.47 -9.21 -34.27
CA GLY A 544 17.99 -8.65 -33.03
C GLY A 544 17.10 -8.92 -31.81
N PRO A 545 17.50 -8.42 -30.63
CA PRO A 545 16.74 -8.60 -29.39
C PRO A 545 15.29 -8.14 -29.50
N ILE A 546 14.36 -8.90 -28.90
CA ILE A 546 12.96 -8.48 -28.80
C ILE A 546 12.83 -7.27 -27.85
N ALA A 547 13.57 -7.30 -26.74
CA ALA A 547 13.66 -6.22 -25.77
C ALA A 547 15.01 -6.24 -25.02
N SER A 548 16.02 -5.57 -25.56
CA SER A 548 17.32 -5.46 -24.90
C SER A 548 17.25 -4.67 -23.59
N TYR A 549 18.11 -5.00 -22.63
CA TYR A 549 18.10 -4.37 -21.30
C TYR A 549 18.32 -2.86 -21.34
N SER A 550 19.30 -2.39 -22.13
CA SER A 550 19.64 -0.96 -22.22
C SER A 550 18.52 -0.16 -22.88
N TRP A 551 17.91 -0.68 -23.94
CA TRP A 551 16.76 -0.08 -24.59
C TRP A 551 15.56 0.01 -23.64
N THR A 552 15.24 -1.08 -22.96
CA THR A 552 14.18 -1.15 -21.94
C THR A 552 14.43 -0.14 -20.81
N GLU A 553 15.66 -0.05 -20.30
CA GLU A 553 16.00 0.89 -19.23
C GLU A 553 15.85 2.36 -19.68
N ASN A 554 16.19 2.69 -20.92
CA ASN A 554 16.00 4.05 -21.45
C ASN A 554 14.52 4.44 -21.53
N ILE A 555 13.65 3.51 -21.93
CA ILE A 555 12.20 3.70 -21.92
C ILE A 555 11.71 3.94 -20.49
N VAL A 556 12.15 3.13 -19.53
CA VAL A 556 11.79 3.28 -18.11
C VAL A 556 12.24 4.64 -17.56
N LYS A 557 13.52 5.01 -17.76
CA LYS A 557 14.07 6.31 -17.34
C LYS A 557 13.30 7.47 -17.93
N TYR A 558 12.85 7.36 -19.16
CA TYR A 558 12.02 8.37 -19.78
C TYR A 558 10.62 8.42 -19.16
N ALA A 559 9.96 7.28 -19.02
CA ALA A 559 8.59 7.19 -18.52
C ALA A 559 8.44 7.77 -17.10
N ILE A 560 9.40 7.53 -16.20
CA ILE A 560 9.37 8.07 -14.83
C ILE A 560 9.52 9.59 -14.76
N THR A 561 9.95 10.25 -15.84
CA THR A 561 9.94 11.72 -15.94
C THR A 561 8.58 12.27 -16.38
N LYS A 562 7.69 11.40 -16.86
CA LYS A 562 6.39 11.77 -17.47
C LYS A 562 5.20 11.33 -16.63
N SER A 563 5.31 10.26 -15.86
CA SER A 563 4.22 9.72 -15.02
C SER A 563 4.73 9.41 -13.62
N SER A 564 3.82 9.37 -12.65
CA SER A 564 4.11 8.77 -11.34
C SER A 564 4.45 7.28 -11.52
N LYS A 565 5.37 6.78 -10.70
CA LYS A 565 5.97 5.45 -10.88
C LYS A 565 4.95 4.32 -10.70
N ASP A 566 4.01 4.50 -9.78
CA ASP A 566 2.91 3.59 -9.46
C ASP A 566 1.95 3.36 -10.63
N LYS A 567 1.87 4.29 -11.59
CA LYS A 567 1.05 4.17 -12.78
C LYS A 567 1.79 3.53 -13.97
N ILE A 568 3.11 3.36 -13.90
CA ILE A 568 3.91 2.82 -14.98
C ILE A 568 3.94 1.29 -14.88
N VAL A 569 3.42 0.61 -15.89
CA VAL A 569 3.45 -0.84 -16.02
C VAL A 569 4.32 -1.22 -17.20
N LEU A 570 5.35 -2.02 -16.96
CA LEU A 570 6.28 -2.46 -18.01
C LEU A 570 5.73 -3.67 -18.75
N GLY A 571 5.46 -3.53 -20.04
CA GLY A 571 5.14 -4.63 -20.93
C GLY A 571 6.37 -5.53 -21.12
N VAL A 572 6.24 -6.83 -20.86
CA VAL A 572 7.33 -7.80 -20.99
C VAL A 572 7.00 -8.89 -22.02
N PRO A 573 7.89 -9.18 -22.98
CA PRO A 573 7.67 -10.18 -24.02
C PRO A 573 7.89 -11.62 -23.52
N PHE A 574 6.97 -12.53 -23.88
CA PHE A 574 6.99 -13.98 -23.64
C PHE A 574 7.16 -14.77 -24.95
N TYR A 575 7.78 -14.16 -25.95
CA TYR A 575 7.99 -14.76 -27.27
C TYR A 575 9.42 -14.52 -27.77
N GLY A 576 9.79 -15.25 -28.81
CA GLY A 576 10.96 -14.98 -29.62
C GLY A 576 10.60 -14.93 -31.10
N ARG A 577 11.60 -14.66 -31.92
CA ARG A 577 11.48 -14.67 -33.38
C ARG A 577 12.69 -15.35 -34.00
N ASP A 578 12.43 -16.00 -35.12
CA ASP A 578 13.41 -16.64 -35.99
C ASP A 578 13.42 -15.93 -37.34
N TRP A 579 14.53 -15.28 -37.67
CA TRP A 579 14.66 -14.50 -38.90
C TRP A 579 15.50 -15.21 -39.95
N TRP A 580 15.10 -15.03 -41.20
CA TRP A 580 15.88 -15.40 -42.38
C TRP A 580 15.91 -14.26 -43.40
N GLN A 581 16.91 -14.29 -44.25
CA GLN A 581 17.10 -13.30 -45.29
C GLN A 581 16.23 -13.63 -46.53
N THR A 582 15.51 -12.64 -47.07
CA THR A 582 14.66 -12.77 -48.28
C THR A 582 15.22 -12.05 -49.51
N GLY A 583 16.23 -11.21 -49.33
CA GLY A 583 16.90 -10.41 -50.37
C GLY A 583 18.19 -9.79 -49.83
N SER A 584 18.89 -8.93 -50.59
CA SER A 584 20.20 -8.41 -50.16
C SER A 584 20.15 -7.71 -48.80
N ASP A 585 19.06 -7.02 -48.50
CA ASP A 585 18.85 -6.24 -47.27
C ASP A 585 17.40 -6.34 -46.77
N THR A 586 16.70 -7.42 -47.12
CA THR A 586 15.32 -7.67 -46.68
C THR A 586 15.23 -8.94 -45.86
N TRP A 587 14.44 -8.87 -44.80
CA TRP A 587 14.30 -9.91 -43.78
C TRP A 587 12.83 -10.25 -43.58
N ASP A 588 12.59 -11.48 -43.15
CA ASP A 588 11.30 -11.95 -42.69
C ASP A 588 11.51 -12.84 -41.46
N SER A 589 10.46 -13.05 -40.67
CA SER A 589 10.56 -13.88 -39.46
C SER A 589 9.24 -14.49 -39.01
N ASP A 590 9.39 -15.63 -38.33
CA ASP A 590 8.31 -16.29 -37.62
C ASP A 590 8.41 -16.06 -36.12
N ALA A 591 7.27 -15.85 -35.46
CA ALA A 591 7.19 -15.69 -34.00
C ALA A 591 6.96 -17.06 -33.34
N TYR A 592 7.69 -17.31 -32.25
CA TYR A 592 7.66 -18.57 -31.52
C TYR A 592 7.36 -18.36 -30.04
N THR A 593 6.63 -19.32 -29.46
CA THR A 593 6.55 -19.51 -28.01
C THR A 593 7.89 -20.00 -27.48
N TYR A 594 8.12 -19.89 -26.18
CA TYR A 594 9.31 -20.45 -25.54
C TYR A 594 9.45 -21.96 -25.80
N THR A 595 8.35 -22.71 -25.72
CA THR A 595 8.33 -24.15 -26.04
C THR A 595 8.66 -24.42 -27.50
N GLY A 596 8.18 -23.57 -28.42
CA GLY A 596 8.52 -23.62 -29.84
C GLY A 596 10.01 -23.37 -30.09
N ILE A 597 10.59 -22.36 -29.44
CA ILE A 597 12.02 -22.06 -29.50
C ILE A 597 12.86 -23.24 -28.98
N SER A 598 12.49 -23.82 -27.84
CA SER A 598 13.21 -24.98 -27.29
C SER A 598 13.14 -26.19 -28.22
N GLY A 599 11.99 -26.39 -28.90
CA GLY A 599 11.82 -27.42 -29.92
C GLY A 599 12.71 -27.18 -31.13
N LEU A 600 12.70 -25.95 -31.66
CA LEU A 600 13.51 -25.52 -32.81
C LEU A 600 15.01 -25.70 -32.53
N MET A 601 15.47 -25.21 -31.38
CA MET A 601 16.88 -25.37 -30.97
C MET A 601 17.31 -26.84 -30.93
N THR A 602 16.42 -27.73 -30.47
CA THR A 602 16.69 -29.17 -30.40
C THR A 602 16.68 -29.83 -31.78
N SER A 603 15.71 -29.50 -32.65
CA SER A 603 15.60 -30.11 -33.98
C SER A 603 16.79 -29.77 -34.87
N GLU A 604 17.28 -28.53 -34.76
CA GLU A 604 18.38 -28.03 -35.57
C GLU A 604 19.77 -28.31 -34.96
N GLY A 605 19.82 -28.91 -33.77
CA GLY A 605 21.07 -29.13 -33.05
C GLY A 605 21.82 -27.84 -32.69
N ALA A 606 21.09 -26.73 -32.59
CA ALA A 606 21.64 -25.42 -32.24
C ALA A 606 21.98 -25.34 -30.74
N THR A 607 22.87 -24.43 -30.38
CA THR A 607 23.27 -24.21 -28.98
C THR A 607 22.83 -22.83 -28.53
N ARG A 608 22.19 -22.76 -27.35
CA ARG A 608 21.84 -21.48 -26.71
C ARG A 608 23.10 -20.67 -26.44
N GLU A 609 23.11 -19.43 -26.92
CA GLU A 609 24.10 -18.40 -26.61
C GLU A 609 23.47 -17.30 -25.76
N TRP A 610 24.30 -16.61 -24.97
CA TRP A 610 23.86 -15.49 -24.14
C TRP A 610 24.52 -14.19 -24.60
N ASN A 611 23.71 -13.21 -24.98
CA ASN A 611 24.18 -11.88 -25.30
C ASN A 611 24.34 -11.07 -24.02
N GLU A 612 25.56 -10.91 -23.53
CA GLU A 612 25.84 -10.25 -22.25
C GLU A 612 25.54 -8.74 -22.25
N THR A 613 25.56 -8.09 -23.41
CA THR A 613 25.25 -6.65 -23.52
C THR A 613 23.74 -6.41 -23.57
N ALA A 614 23.03 -7.15 -24.41
CA ALA A 614 21.58 -7.03 -24.56
C ALA A 614 20.81 -7.72 -23.43
N LYS A 615 21.45 -8.66 -22.71
CA LYS A 615 20.87 -9.52 -21.67
C LYS A 615 19.71 -10.37 -22.17
N VAL A 616 19.89 -10.96 -23.35
CA VAL A 616 18.93 -11.87 -23.98
C VAL A 616 19.63 -13.14 -24.49
N PRO A 617 18.94 -14.28 -24.51
CA PRO A 617 19.43 -15.46 -25.21
C PRO A 617 19.27 -15.32 -26.73
N GLN A 618 20.14 -16.02 -27.46
CA GLN A 618 20.09 -16.11 -28.92
C GLN A 618 20.64 -17.47 -29.38
N PHE A 619 20.42 -17.83 -30.63
CA PHE A 619 21.21 -18.84 -31.34
C PHE A 619 21.07 -18.65 -32.85
N THR A 620 21.96 -19.28 -33.60
CA THR A 620 21.89 -19.33 -35.06
C THR A 620 21.94 -20.77 -35.51
N TYR A 621 21.28 -21.08 -36.62
CA TYR A 621 21.40 -22.37 -37.28
C TYR A 621 21.28 -22.19 -38.80
N TYR A 622 21.66 -23.23 -39.54
CA TYR A 622 21.42 -23.27 -40.97
C TYR A 622 20.31 -24.29 -41.23
N ASP A 623 19.22 -23.85 -41.87
CA ASP A 623 18.05 -24.69 -42.12
C ASP A 623 18.32 -25.67 -43.27
N HIS A 624 19.00 -26.78 -42.93
CA HIS A 624 19.35 -27.83 -43.90
C HIS A 624 18.12 -28.59 -44.43
N LEU A 625 16.99 -28.55 -43.72
CA LEU A 625 15.80 -29.36 -44.01
C LEU A 625 14.64 -28.55 -44.62
N GLY A 626 14.68 -27.22 -44.52
CA GLY A 626 13.71 -26.30 -45.11
C GLY A 626 14.33 -25.42 -46.20
N ASP A 627 14.56 -24.14 -45.90
CA ASP A 627 14.80 -23.12 -46.92
C ASP A 627 16.26 -22.98 -47.40
N GLY A 628 17.20 -23.67 -46.74
CA GLY A 628 18.62 -23.64 -47.07
C GLY A 628 19.31 -22.32 -46.75
N LYS A 629 18.89 -21.58 -45.72
CA LYS A 629 19.48 -20.31 -45.29
C LYS A 629 19.98 -20.33 -43.85
N ASP A 630 20.76 -19.31 -43.53
CA ASP A 630 21.10 -18.97 -42.16
C ASP A 630 19.88 -18.34 -41.46
N HIS A 631 19.60 -18.84 -40.27
CA HIS A 631 18.53 -18.42 -39.39
C HIS A 631 19.11 -17.80 -38.12
N TYR A 632 18.49 -16.71 -37.66
CA TYR A 632 18.91 -15.93 -36.51
C TYR A 632 17.77 -15.84 -35.52
N VAL A 633 17.97 -16.42 -34.33
CA VAL A 633 16.91 -16.54 -33.33
C VAL A 633 17.24 -15.70 -32.11
N TYR A 634 16.33 -14.78 -31.77
CA TYR A 634 16.35 -14.01 -30.52
C TYR A 634 15.06 -14.25 -29.77
N TYR A 635 15.16 -14.49 -28.47
CA TYR A 635 13.99 -14.82 -27.66
C TYR A 635 14.17 -14.37 -26.22
N GLU A 636 13.14 -14.64 -25.42
CA GLU A 636 13.06 -14.27 -24.02
C GLU A 636 12.86 -15.55 -23.19
N ASP A 637 13.51 -15.59 -22.05
CA ASP A 637 13.50 -16.70 -21.09
C ASP A 637 13.46 -16.16 -19.66
N ASN A 638 13.45 -17.04 -18.66
CA ASN A 638 13.42 -16.62 -17.26
C ASN A 638 14.65 -15.78 -16.85
N GLN A 639 15.83 -16.01 -17.46
CA GLN A 639 17.05 -15.26 -17.16
C GLN A 639 16.96 -13.81 -17.68
N SER A 640 16.55 -13.62 -18.93
CA SER A 640 16.35 -12.31 -19.55
C SER A 640 15.17 -11.56 -18.94
N LEU A 641 14.07 -12.26 -18.62
CA LEU A 641 12.95 -11.71 -17.86
C LEU A 641 13.42 -11.21 -16.48
N SER A 642 14.24 -11.97 -15.74
CA SER A 642 14.78 -11.56 -14.44
C SER A 642 15.40 -10.16 -14.47
N TYR A 643 16.21 -9.85 -15.50
CA TYR A 643 16.83 -8.53 -15.65
C TYR A 643 15.81 -7.41 -15.90
N LYS A 644 14.75 -7.69 -16.67
CA LYS A 644 13.66 -6.73 -16.90
C LYS A 644 12.86 -6.49 -15.61
N LEU A 645 12.60 -7.55 -14.84
CA LEU A 645 11.96 -7.42 -13.53
C LEU A 645 12.84 -6.64 -12.53
N ASP A 646 14.16 -6.75 -12.64
CA ASP A 646 15.08 -5.92 -11.84
C ASP A 646 14.96 -4.43 -12.16
N LEU A 647 14.59 -4.05 -13.40
CA LEU A 647 14.27 -2.65 -13.71
C LEU A 647 13.00 -2.18 -13.00
N VAL A 648 11.96 -3.03 -12.96
CA VAL A 648 10.69 -2.74 -12.26
C VAL A 648 10.95 -2.49 -10.77
N VAL A 649 11.79 -3.31 -10.15
CA VAL A 649 12.19 -3.15 -8.74
C VAL A 649 13.10 -1.93 -8.55
N LYS A 650 14.14 -1.78 -9.38
CA LYS A 650 15.13 -0.69 -9.30
C LYS A 650 14.50 0.69 -9.43
N TYR A 651 13.55 0.86 -10.35
CA TYR A 651 12.89 2.13 -10.60
C TYR A 651 11.56 2.28 -9.86
N ASP A 652 11.19 1.28 -9.06
CA ASP A 652 9.96 1.21 -8.27
C ASP A 652 8.69 1.44 -9.10
N LEU A 653 8.59 0.73 -10.22
CA LEU A 653 7.45 0.84 -11.13
C LEU A 653 6.23 0.12 -10.57
N GLY A 654 5.05 0.58 -10.99
CA GLY A 654 3.75 0.04 -10.59
C GLY A 654 3.50 -1.42 -10.93
N GLY A 655 4.27 -2.00 -11.86
CA GLY A 655 4.20 -3.44 -12.15
C GLY A 655 4.64 -3.85 -13.55
N ILE A 656 4.15 -5.02 -13.99
CA ILE A 656 4.38 -5.57 -15.33
C ILE A 656 3.07 -5.99 -16.02
N CYS A 657 3.09 -6.06 -17.35
CA CYS A 657 2.06 -6.73 -18.13
C CYS A 657 2.69 -7.69 -19.14
N ALA A 658 2.37 -8.98 -19.06
CA ALA A 658 2.99 -10.01 -19.91
C ALA A 658 2.34 -10.10 -21.30
N TRP A 659 3.15 -9.99 -22.36
CA TRP A 659 2.76 -10.19 -23.77
C TRP A 659 3.41 -11.45 -24.36
N SER A 660 2.70 -12.55 -24.54
CA SER A 660 1.34 -12.79 -24.06
C SER A 660 1.24 -14.12 -23.35
N LEU A 661 0.24 -14.25 -22.47
CA LEU A 661 0.00 -15.50 -21.76
C LEU A 661 -0.31 -16.64 -22.73
N GLY A 662 0.32 -17.78 -22.47
CA GLY A 662 0.24 -19.00 -23.27
C GLY A 662 1.48 -19.26 -24.11
N ASN A 663 2.47 -18.35 -24.10
CA ASN A 663 3.71 -18.46 -24.86
C ASN A 663 4.94 -18.76 -23.99
N GLU A 664 4.81 -18.61 -22.68
CA GLU A 664 5.86 -18.79 -21.66
C GLU A 664 6.03 -20.23 -21.15
N ASP A 665 7.01 -20.44 -20.28
CA ASP A 665 7.14 -21.64 -19.44
C ASP A 665 6.91 -21.35 -17.95
N GLN A 666 6.95 -22.41 -17.13
CA GLN A 666 6.77 -22.27 -15.68
C GLN A 666 7.88 -21.45 -15.00
N ASN A 667 9.09 -21.41 -15.57
CA ASN A 667 10.20 -20.67 -14.99
C ASN A 667 9.99 -19.15 -15.11
N ASN A 668 9.28 -18.69 -16.13
CA ASN A 668 8.84 -17.29 -16.23
C ASN A 668 7.93 -16.89 -15.04
N PHE A 669 6.95 -17.72 -14.68
CA PHE A 669 6.10 -17.45 -13.52
C PHE A 669 6.85 -17.56 -12.21
N ASP A 670 7.78 -18.50 -12.09
CA ASP A 670 8.60 -18.65 -10.88
C ASP A 670 9.47 -17.41 -10.62
N ILE A 671 10.08 -16.84 -11.67
CA ILE A 671 10.88 -15.61 -11.53
C ILE A 671 9.98 -14.41 -11.20
N MET A 672 8.80 -14.29 -11.82
CA MET A 672 7.81 -13.26 -11.47
C MET A 672 7.39 -13.36 -10.01
N ARG A 673 7.07 -14.57 -9.54
CA ARG A 673 6.68 -14.83 -8.15
C ARG A 673 7.79 -14.44 -7.18
N SER A 674 9.04 -14.79 -7.49
CA SER A 674 10.19 -14.49 -6.64
C SER A 674 10.50 -13.00 -6.53
N LYS A 675 10.30 -12.22 -7.60
CA LYS A 675 10.70 -10.81 -7.65
C LYS A 675 9.57 -9.82 -7.38
N LEU A 676 8.35 -10.15 -7.78
CA LEU A 676 7.23 -9.21 -7.80
C LEU A 676 6.09 -9.59 -6.85
N ALA A 677 5.91 -10.88 -6.52
CA ALA A 677 4.82 -11.33 -5.63
C ALA A 677 5.19 -11.30 -4.14
N VAL A 678 6.19 -10.51 -3.75
CA VAL A 678 6.60 -10.33 -2.35
C VAL A 678 5.65 -9.35 -1.68
N GLY A 679 4.88 -9.81 -0.69
CA GLY A 679 3.96 -8.95 0.08
C GLY A 679 2.51 -8.93 -0.43
N LYS A 680 2.10 -9.90 -1.26
CA LYS A 680 0.67 -10.06 -1.62
C LYS A 680 -0.16 -10.26 -0.35
N SER A 681 -1.29 -9.57 -0.28
CA SER A 681 -2.20 -9.53 0.87
C SER A 681 -3.43 -10.40 0.60
N PHE A 682 -3.70 -11.40 1.43
CA PHE A 682 -4.98 -12.13 1.43
C PHE A 682 -5.82 -11.74 2.63
N ILE A 683 -7.05 -11.30 2.36
CA ILE A 683 -8.01 -10.94 3.41
C ILE A 683 -8.97 -12.09 3.65
N PHE A 684 -9.01 -12.59 4.88
CA PHE A 684 -10.07 -13.52 5.32
C PHE A 684 -11.02 -12.81 6.26
N TYR A 685 -12.32 -13.09 6.09
CA TYR A 685 -13.34 -12.68 7.03
C TYR A 685 -13.61 -13.81 8.03
N LEU A 686 -13.54 -13.48 9.31
CA LEU A 686 -13.69 -14.42 10.42
C LEU A 686 -15.02 -14.17 11.13
N SER A 687 -15.80 -15.22 11.27
CA SER A 687 -17.03 -15.23 12.09
C SER A 687 -16.67 -15.16 13.57
N GLN A 688 -17.56 -14.60 14.40
CA GLN A 688 -17.42 -14.68 15.84
C GLN A 688 -17.34 -16.15 16.28
N GLY A 689 -16.36 -16.47 17.14
CA GLY A 689 -16.07 -17.84 17.58
C GLY A 689 -14.89 -18.45 16.83
N TRP A 690 -14.87 -19.77 16.74
CA TRP A 690 -13.81 -20.52 16.06
C TRP A 690 -14.00 -20.51 14.54
N ASN A 691 -12.89 -20.33 13.82
CA ASN A 691 -12.79 -20.41 12.37
C ASN A 691 -11.64 -21.36 12.02
N LEU A 692 -11.77 -22.16 10.97
CA LEU A 692 -10.71 -23.05 10.50
C LEU A 692 -10.16 -22.55 9.17
N ILE A 693 -8.97 -21.94 9.21
CA ILE A 693 -8.35 -21.28 8.07
C ILE A 693 -7.05 -21.98 7.68
N THR A 694 -6.54 -21.70 6.50
CA THR A 694 -5.15 -21.99 6.14
C THR A 694 -4.49 -20.74 5.56
N LEU A 695 -3.16 -20.65 5.69
CA LEU A 695 -2.41 -19.54 5.12
C LEU A 695 -2.08 -19.83 3.65
N PRO A 696 -2.56 -19.03 2.68
CA PRO A 696 -2.33 -19.24 1.25
C PRO A 696 -0.90 -18.92 0.82
N LEU A 697 -0.10 -18.31 1.71
CA LEU A 697 1.25 -17.81 1.45
C LEU A 697 2.27 -18.47 2.37
N GLU A 698 3.53 -18.44 1.98
CA GLU A 698 4.66 -18.71 2.86
C GLU A 698 4.79 -17.54 3.83
N THR A 699 4.75 -17.85 5.13
CA THR A 699 4.84 -16.85 6.20
C THR A 699 5.81 -17.33 7.26
N SER A 700 6.51 -16.38 7.90
CA SER A 700 7.30 -16.63 9.10
C SER A 700 6.48 -16.48 10.40
N TYR A 701 5.15 -16.55 10.31
CA TYR A 701 4.29 -16.31 11.48
C TYR A 701 4.40 -17.41 12.52
N THR A 702 4.45 -16.97 13.78
CA THR A 702 4.15 -17.80 14.95
C THR A 702 2.66 -17.65 15.30
N ALA A 703 2.14 -18.53 16.17
CA ALA A 703 0.77 -18.44 16.66
C ALA A 703 0.49 -17.08 17.34
N GLU A 704 1.45 -16.57 18.12
CA GLU A 704 1.38 -15.24 18.74
C GLU A 704 1.36 -14.13 17.68
N ALA A 705 2.25 -14.20 16.69
CA ALA A 705 2.31 -13.20 15.63
C ALA A 705 1.01 -13.16 14.80
N LEU A 706 0.42 -14.33 14.54
CA LEU A 706 -0.87 -14.43 13.89
C LEU A 706 -1.97 -13.81 14.77
N ALA A 707 -2.04 -14.19 16.05
CA ALA A 707 -3.06 -13.68 16.98
C ALA A 707 -2.99 -12.15 17.17
N LEU A 708 -1.79 -11.57 17.13
CA LEU A 708 -1.58 -10.11 17.18
C LEU A 708 -2.07 -9.40 15.91
N ASN A 709 -1.95 -10.05 14.75
CA ASN A 709 -2.39 -9.51 13.46
C ASN A 709 -3.92 -9.57 13.25
N ILE A 710 -4.66 -10.22 14.16
CA ILE A 710 -6.11 -10.36 14.09
C ILE A 710 -6.75 -9.59 15.24
N THR A 711 -7.53 -8.57 14.90
CA THR A 711 -8.33 -7.83 15.89
C THR A 711 -9.26 -8.81 16.60
N ASN A 712 -9.41 -8.68 17.92
CA ASN A 712 -10.31 -9.52 18.74
C ASN A 712 -9.96 -11.03 18.77
N CYS A 713 -8.82 -11.45 18.22
CA CYS A 713 -8.34 -12.81 18.37
C CYS A 713 -7.80 -13.04 19.79
N THR A 714 -8.17 -14.18 20.38
CA THR A 714 -7.69 -14.58 21.71
C THR A 714 -6.92 -15.89 21.68
N HIS A 715 -7.20 -16.80 20.73
CA HIS A 715 -6.56 -18.11 20.67
C HIS A 715 -6.28 -18.54 19.23
N ILE A 716 -5.15 -19.24 19.05
CA ILE A 716 -4.79 -19.95 17.82
C ILE A 716 -4.53 -21.41 18.17
N GLY A 717 -5.25 -22.32 17.50
CA GLY A 717 -5.12 -23.76 17.66
C GLY A 717 -4.50 -24.41 16.42
N CYS A 718 -3.59 -25.34 16.63
CA CYS A 718 -3.07 -26.23 15.59
C CYS A 718 -3.35 -27.67 15.97
N TRP A 719 -3.76 -28.48 14.99
CA TRP A 719 -3.84 -29.92 15.17
C TRP A 719 -2.49 -30.54 14.84
N ASN A 720 -1.92 -31.25 15.80
CA ASN A 720 -0.70 -32.00 15.58
C ASN A 720 -1.05 -33.39 15.01
N ASN A 721 -0.77 -33.59 13.72
CA ASN A 721 -1.09 -34.82 13.00
C ASN A 721 -0.44 -36.07 13.63
N SER A 722 0.81 -36.00 14.08
CA SER A 722 1.49 -37.19 14.64
C SER A 722 1.03 -37.52 16.06
N LEU A 723 0.77 -36.50 16.88
CA LEU A 723 0.32 -36.67 18.26
C LEU A 723 -1.20 -36.86 18.40
N GLN A 724 -1.95 -36.67 17.31
CA GLN A 724 -3.42 -36.72 17.27
C GLN A 724 -4.05 -35.88 18.40
N LYS A 725 -3.57 -34.64 18.57
CA LYS A 725 -4.06 -33.71 19.60
C LYS A 725 -3.95 -32.24 19.18
N PHE A 726 -4.76 -31.39 19.79
CA PHE A 726 -4.65 -29.95 19.65
C PHE A 726 -3.52 -29.37 20.51
N ILE A 727 -2.87 -28.35 19.94
CA ILE A 727 -1.99 -27.42 20.64
C ILE A 727 -2.67 -26.05 20.52
N ILE A 728 -2.98 -25.40 21.64
CA ILE A 728 -3.71 -24.14 21.68
C ILE A 728 -2.83 -23.09 22.33
N HIS A 729 -2.53 -22.05 21.57
CA HIS A 729 -1.84 -20.87 22.04
C HIS A 729 -2.86 -19.80 22.45
N GLU A 730 -2.73 -19.28 23.68
CA GLU A 730 -3.46 -18.11 24.17
C GLU A 730 -2.63 -16.86 23.94
N LYS A 731 -3.23 -15.83 23.31
CA LYS A 731 -2.54 -14.61 22.93
C LYS A 731 -1.95 -13.89 24.15
N GLY A 732 -0.66 -13.57 24.08
CA GLY A 732 0.07 -12.80 25.09
C GLY A 732 0.63 -13.62 26.25
N THR A 733 0.42 -14.94 26.29
CA THR A 733 0.95 -15.80 27.37
C THR A 733 2.32 -16.40 27.03
N GLY A 734 2.67 -16.46 25.74
CA GLY A 734 3.89 -17.11 25.23
C GLY A 734 3.89 -18.64 25.32
N THR A 735 2.88 -19.27 25.94
CA THR A 735 2.78 -20.73 26.05
C THR A 735 2.29 -21.34 24.75
N ASP A 736 2.84 -22.50 24.37
CA ASP A 736 2.44 -23.23 23.15
C ASP A 736 2.49 -22.39 21.86
N ASN A 737 3.37 -21.38 21.81
CA ASN A 737 3.57 -20.55 20.64
C ASN A 737 4.33 -21.30 19.53
N PHE A 738 3.61 -21.94 18.62
CA PHE A 738 4.17 -22.72 17.51
C PHE A 738 4.36 -21.89 16.24
N ASN A 739 5.30 -22.32 15.39
CA ASN A 739 5.46 -21.79 14.04
C ASN A 739 4.34 -22.30 13.13
N LEU A 740 3.78 -21.42 12.30
CA LEU A 740 2.83 -21.83 11.28
C LEU A 740 3.58 -22.40 10.08
N GLN A 741 3.00 -23.42 9.49
CA GLN A 741 3.49 -24.16 8.36
C GLN A 741 2.49 -24.04 7.21
N PRO A 742 2.98 -23.83 5.98
CA PRO A 742 2.18 -23.89 4.77
C PRO A 742 1.26 -25.13 4.70
N GLY A 743 0.01 -24.93 4.27
CA GLY A 743 -1.00 -25.96 3.96
C GLY A 743 -1.39 -26.89 5.10
N ILE A 744 -1.21 -26.43 6.33
CA ILE A 744 -1.92 -26.94 7.51
C ILE A 744 -3.12 -26.02 7.80
N GLY A 745 -4.19 -26.59 8.34
CA GLY A 745 -5.34 -25.84 8.86
C GLY A 745 -5.14 -25.40 10.31
N TYR A 746 -5.45 -24.14 10.60
CA TYR A 746 -5.34 -23.49 11.90
C TYR A 746 -6.71 -23.02 12.39
N HIS A 747 -7.01 -23.28 13.66
CA HIS A 747 -8.20 -22.78 14.33
C HIS A 747 -7.92 -21.40 14.89
N VAL A 748 -8.77 -20.43 14.57
CA VAL A 748 -8.64 -19.05 15.05
C VAL A 748 -9.92 -18.68 15.79
N TYR A 749 -9.78 -18.33 17.06
CA TYR A 749 -10.89 -17.82 17.86
C TYR A 749 -10.89 -16.30 17.86
N VAL A 750 -11.99 -15.69 17.43
CA VAL A 750 -12.23 -14.25 17.56
C VAL A 750 -13.46 -13.97 18.41
N SER A 751 -13.35 -13.05 19.37
CA SER A 751 -14.46 -12.74 20.29
C SER A 751 -15.61 -11.97 19.62
N THR A 752 -15.33 -11.32 18.48
CA THR A 752 -16.30 -10.67 17.59
C THR A 752 -15.87 -10.88 16.14
N LYS A 753 -16.78 -10.63 15.18
CA LYS A 753 -16.43 -10.72 13.75
C LYS A 753 -15.20 -9.87 13.45
N SER A 754 -14.25 -10.47 12.75
CA SER A 754 -12.97 -9.84 12.45
C SER A 754 -12.55 -10.15 11.03
N LYS A 755 -11.45 -9.55 10.61
CA LYS A 755 -10.74 -9.94 9.40
C LYS A 755 -9.28 -10.09 9.71
N ILE A 756 -8.60 -10.85 8.88
CA ILE A 756 -7.16 -10.97 8.90
C ILE A 756 -6.62 -10.58 7.53
N ASN A 757 -5.53 -9.82 7.50
CA ASN A 757 -4.77 -9.59 6.28
C ASN A 757 -3.41 -10.30 6.40
N ILE A 758 -3.16 -11.28 5.55
CA ILE A 758 -1.90 -12.04 5.52
C ILE A 758 -1.07 -11.57 4.34
N THR A 759 0.10 -11.03 4.64
CA THR A 759 1.14 -10.72 3.66
C THR A 759 2.20 -11.82 3.63
N GLY A 760 2.62 -12.25 2.45
CA GLY A 760 3.65 -13.27 2.30
C GLY A 760 4.01 -13.53 0.84
N THR A 761 4.71 -14.64 0.60
CA THR A 761 5.12 -15.07 -0.75
C THR A 761 4.21 -16.20 -1.22
N ALA A 762 3.72 -16.15 -2.45
CA ALA A 762 2.88 -17.22 -2.99
C ALA A 762 3.65 -18.55 -3.06
N LEU A 763 2.97 -19.67 -2.78
CA LEU A 763 3.58 -21.00 -2.72
C LEU A 763 3.26 -21.80 -3.99
N LYS A 764 4.26 -22.51 -4.50
CA LYS A 764 4.22 -23.25 -5.78
C LYS A 764 3.57 -24.64 -5.66
N THR A 765 4.07 -25.46 -4.75
CA THR A 765 3.61 -26.84 -4.48
C THR A 765 3.86 -27.16 -3.02
N LEU A 766 2.99 -27.95 -2.40
CA LEU A 766 3.15 -28.39 -1.03
C LEU A 766 2.86 -29.88 -0.90
N SER A 767 3.72 -30.60 -0.19
CA SER A 767 3.46 -31.93 0.31
C SER A 767 3.18 -31.85 1.80
N VAL A 768 2.14 -32.54 2.29
CA VAL A 768 1.81 -32.61 3.71
C VAL A 768 1.82 -34.07 4.12
N ASP A 769 2.68 -34.43 5.08
CA ASP A 769 2.69 -35.79 5.58
C ASP A 769 1.39 -36.09 6.35
N LEU A 770 0.73 -37.18 5.96
CA LEU A 770 -0.50 -37.67 6.57
C LEU A 770 -0.20 -38.88 7.46
N TYR A 771 -0.67 -38.82 8.69
CA TYR A 771 -0.55 -39.88 9.69
C TYR A 771 -1.86 -40.63 9.83
N LYS A 772 -1.79 -41.91 10.17
CA LYS A 772 -2.99 -42.70 10.46
C LYS A 772 -3.90 -42.00 11.49
N GLY A 773 -5.14 -41.73 11.11
CA GLY A 773 -6.07 -40.94 11.91
C GLY A 773 -6.48 -39.64 11.24
N TRP A 774 -6.83 -38.64 12.05
CA TRP A 774 -7.24 -37.32 11.55
C TRP A 774 -6.01 -36.45 11.29
N ASN A 775 -5.97 -35.78 10.15
CA ASN A 775 -4.93 -34.85 9.77
C ASN A 775 -5.55 -33.51 9.44
N SER A 776 -4.92 -32.42 9.89
CA SER A 776 -5.28 -31.07 9.46
C SER A 776 -4.53 -30.75 8.19
N ILE A 777 -5.27 -30.33 7.17
CA ILE A 777 -4.74 -29.86 5.89
C ILE A 777 -5.37 -28.50 5.57
N GLY A 778 -4.71 -27.73 4.71
CA GLY A 778 -5.20 -26.47 4.19
C GLY A 778 -5.47 -26.58 2.70
N TRP A 779 -6.66 -26.19 2.26
CA TRP A 779 -6.94 -26.10 0.83
C TRP A 779 -6.54 -24.73 0.29
N ARG A 780 -5.64 -24.73 -0.71
CA ARG A 780 -5.09 -23.51 -1.29
C ARG A 780 -5.28 -23.41 -2.80
N ASN A 781 -5.74 -24.50 -3.41
CA ASN A 781 -5.96 -24.56 -4.85
C ASN A 781 -7.16 -23.70 -5.24
N PHE A 782 -7.05 -23.16 -6.46
CA PHE A 782 -7.98 -22.21 -7.07
C PHE A 782 -9.14 -22.90 -7.80
N THR A 783 -8.98 -24.19 -8.09
CA THR A 783 -10.08 -25.01 -8.59
C THR A 783 -10.93 -25.43 -7.41
N ASN A 784 -12.15 -24.89 -7.34
CA ASN A 784 -13.16 -25.39 -6.41
C ASN A 784 -13.45 -26.84 -6.78
N ILE A 785 -13.11 -27.75 -5.87
CA ILE A 785 -13.52 -29.15 -5.93
C ILE A 785 -14.50 -29.41 -4.80
N ASP A 786 -15.15 -30.56 -4.81
CA ASP A 786 -15.96 -31.01 -3.70
C ASP A 786 -15.19 -31.98 -2.79
N ALA A 787 -15.76 -32.28 -1.63
CA ALA A 787 -15.14 -33.13 -0.63
C ALA A 787 -14.88 -34.55 -1.17
N GLU A 788 -15.75 -35.07 -2.04
CA GLU A 788 -15.54 -36.37 -2.68
C GLU A 788 -14.33 -36.36 -3.61
N SER A 789 -14.23 -35.35 -4.48
CA SER A 789 -13.08 -35.18 -5.38
C SER A 789 -11.78 -35.00 -4.61
N LEU A 790 -11.81 -34.30 -3.47
CA LEU A 790 -10.64 -34.17 -2.60
C LEU A 790 -10.27 -35.53 -1.99
N ALA A 791 -11.24 -36.31 -1.52
CA ALA A 791 -10.99 -37.60 -0.91
C ALA A 791 -10.34 -38.58 -1.89
N GLN A 792 -10.76 -38.57 -3.15
CA GLN A 792 -10.20 -39.40 -4.22
C GLN A 792 -8.75 -39.04 -4.56
N ASN A 793 -8.32 -37.81 -4.29
CA ASN A 793 -6.95 -37.35 -4.49
C ASN A 793 -6.01 -37.65 -3.31
N ILE A 794 -6.55 -38.12 -2.17
CA ILE A 794 -5.76 -38.42 -0.97
C ILE A 794 -5.74 -39.93 -0.75
N THR A 795 -4.53 -40.49 -0.79
CA THR A 795 -4.34 -41.94 -0.63
C THR A 795 -4.88 -42.40 0.73
N ASN A 796 -5.70 -43.47 0.73
CA ASN A 796 -6.31 -44.07 1.93
C ASN A 796 -7.27 -43.13 2.71
N CYS A 797 -7.77 -42.06 2.09
CA CYS A 797 -8.77 -41.19 2.71
C CYS A 797 -10.14 -41.88 2.81
N THR A 798 -10.77 -41.81 3.99
CA THR A 798 -12.12 -42.36 4.22
C THR A 798 -13.13 -41.35 4.72
N ALA A 799 -12.69 -40.14 5.09
CA ALA A 799 -13.58 -39.04 5.42
C ALA A 799 -12.88 -37.68 5.33
N ILE A 800 -13.64 -36.66 4.96
CA ILE A 800 -13.24 -35.25 5.04
C ILE A 800 -14.20 -34.50 5.93
N ALA A 801 -13.69 -33.59 6.75
CA ALA A 801 -14.49 -32.73 7.60
C ALA A 801 -14.10 -31.26 7.43
N TYR A 802 -15.10 -30.38 7.37
CA TYR A 802 -14.93 -28.94 7.43
C TYR A 802 -15.54 -28.40 8.73
N TRP A 803 -14.98 -27.31 9.26
CA TRP A 803 -15.55 -26.61 10.41
C TRP A 803 -16.55 -25.56 9.95
N ASP A 804 -17.83 -25.73 10.31
CA ASP A 804 -18.85 -24.72 10.09
C ASP A 804 -18.85 -23.72 11.25
N SER A 805 -18.32 -22.52 11.00
CA SER A 805 -18.23 -21.46 12.02
C SER A 805 -19.58 -20.89 12.42
N THR A 806 -20.62 -21.03 11.59
CA THR A 806 -21.98 -20.56 11.91
C THR A 806 -22.67 -21.56 12.83
N LEU A 807 -22.50 -22.85 12.57
CA LEU A 807 -23.07 -23.92 13.39
C LEU A 807 -22.21 -24.29 14.60
N GLY A 808 -20.95 -23.85 14.63
CA GLY A 808 -19.97 -24.19 15.67
C GLY A 808 -19.66 -25.68 15.75
N ARG A 809 -19.64 -26.38 14.60
CA ARG A 809 -19.39 -27.83 14.54
C ARG A 809 -18.76 -28.27 13.23
N PHE A 810 -18.17 -29.46 13.24
CA PHE A 810 -17.71 -30.12 12.01
C PHE A 810 -18.88 -30.75 11.23
N ILE A 811 -18.82 -30.59 9.91
CA ILE A 811 -19.61 -31.37 8.96
C ILE A 811 -18.68 -32.38 8.30
N ILE A 812 -19.12 -33.64 8.21
CA ILE A 812 -18.30 -34.76 7.77
C ILE A 812 -18.90 -35.37 6.52
N HIS A 813 -18.07 -35.49 5.49
CA HIS A 813 -18.32 -36.26 4.29
C HIS A 813 -17.54 -37.58 4.34
N PRO A 814 -18.23 -38.74 4.44
CA PRO A 814 -17.58 -40.04 4.26
C PRO A 814 -17.27 -40.25 2.78
N ALA A 815 -16.03 -40.62 2.45
CA ALA A 815 -15.62 -40.86 1.06
C ALA A 815 -16.47 -41.98 0.43
N GLY A 816 -16.93 -41.75 -0.81
CA GLY A 816 -17.81 -42.65 -1.56
C GLY A 816 -19.28 -42.59 -1.15
N ALA A 817 -19.70 -41.66 -0.27
CA ALA A 817 -21.09 -41.50 0.15
C ALA A 817 -21.75 -40.28 -0.50
N GLU A 818 -23.02 -40.36 -0.90
CA GLU A 818 -23.74 -39.24 -1.51
C GLU A 818 -24.21 -38.16 -0.50
N VAL A 819 -23.82 -38.27 0.77
CA VAL A 819 -24.30 -37.40 1.86
C VAL A 819 -23.22 -36.41 2.29
N SER A 820 -23.66 -35.21 2.66
CA SER A 820 -22.80 -34.16 3.21
C SER A 820 -21.59 -33.81 2.35
N ASN A 821 -21.67 -34.01 1.02
CA ASN A 821 -20.63 -33.52 0.10
C ASN A 821 -20.71 -31.98 0.06
N PHE A 822 -19.58 -31.33 0.32
CA PHE A 822 -19.49 -29.87 0.44
C PHE A 822 -18.38 -29.32 -0.45
N ALA A 823 -18.49 -28.04 -0.80
CA ALA A 823 -17.45 -27.35 -1.55
C ALA A 823 -16.17 -27.23 -0.71
N VAL A 824 -15.04 -27.53 -1.33
CA VAL A 824 -13.71 -27.30 -0.79
C VAL A 824 -13.25 -25.94 -1.29
N GLU A 825 -13.28 -24.97 -0.39
CA GLU A 825 -13.04 -23.56 -0.64
C GLU A 825 -11.60 -23.21 -0.29
N ARG A 826 -11.06 -22.29 -1.09
CA ARG A 826 -9.72 -21.76 -0.91
C ARG A 826 -9.57 -21.05 0.44
N GLY A 827 -8.44 -21.29 1.10
CA GLY A 827 -8.09 -20.63 2.36
C GLY A 827 -8.80 -21.18 3.58
N SER A 828 -9.63 -22.21 3.40
CA SER A 828 -10.22 -23.00 4.47
C SER A 828 -9.30 -24.14 4.87
N GLY A 829 -9.29 -24.44 6.18
CA GLY A 829 -8.69 -25.67 6.68
C GLY A 829 -9.70 -26.81 6.68
N TYR A 830 -9.20 -28.03 6.52
CA TYR A 830 -9.99 -29.26 6.50
C TYR A 830 -9.32 -30.31 7.36
N PHE A 831 -10.13 -31.26 7.83
CA PHE A 831 -9.64 -32.48 8.43
C PHE A 831 -9.85 -33.65 7.48
N VAL A 832 -8.82 -34.46 7.30
CA VAL A 832 -8.91 -35.69 6.49
C VAL A 832 -8.57 -36.89 7.36
N TYR A 833 -9.38 -37.93 7.29
CA TYR A 833 -9.14 -39.19 7.99
C TYR A 833 -8.53 -40.19 7.02
N VAL A 834 -7.31 -40.64 7.32
CA VAL A 834 -6.63 -41.68 6.55
C VAL A 834 -6.43 -42.94 7.39
N GLU A 835 -6.58 -44.11 6.78
CA GLU A 835 -6.44 -45.39 7.48
C GLU A 835 -4.97 -45.84 7.63
N GLU A 836 -4.08 -45.28 6.81
CA GLU A 836 -2.64 -45.52 6.75
C GLU A 836 -1.90 -44.22 6.44
N GLU A 837 -0.60 -44.18 6.70
CA GLU A 837 0.24 -43.01 6.43
C GLU A 837 0.36 -42.74 4.92
N GLY A 838 0.47 -41.47 4.54
CA GLY A 838 0.46 -41.02 3.14
C GLY A 838 0.89 -39.56 2.99
N TYR A 839 0.59 -38.98 1.83
CA TYR A 839 0.85 -37.57 1.49
C TYR A 839 -0.37 -36.92 0.82
#